data_AF-A0A926DR36-F1
#
_entry.id   AF-A0A926DR36-F1
#
_cell.length_a   1.000
_cell.length_b   1.000
_cell.length_c   1.000
_cell.angle_alpha   90.00
_cell.angle_beta   90.00
_cell.angle_gamma   90.00
#
_symmetry.space_group_name_H-M   'P 1'
#
loop_
_entity.id
_entity.type
_entity.pdbx_description
1 polymer ?
#
loop_
_entity_poly.entity_id
_entity_poly.type
_entity_poly.pdbx_seq_one_letter_code
_entity_poly.pdbx_strand_id
1 'polypeptide(L)'
;MLTLYNSSGVPAYPLDVPAASFFITHVYGGLDTLSFDISPKHPVYVNIAEEIQVEYADILYKIKSVNERATTSTIGCIVDLDFLKETVHLTYTSSARSLREVLSDALHGWTLEDVDLVTVRPNMELTNCTDYDIVMQAMETYGVVYEWHNKNHRLKIIKPELIQPSGQYLTDELNLKQLTFKGSSSDIITRLYPIGKDGLTIAEVNGGKAYVEDRSYCDQVISAIWSDDRYTDAQSLKNDALERLKTTAYPVRSYECSVQDLAKIEAAYSHLSFELYQIVTLIDRQRQTRIDHRVMEYKEYPLQPDLNVVTLANVATKITAEIKRVETKFDGEIEVDRRVLKELREDADSMSIRISNTYTKGETDTEIASQITQATGNIRLEVSETYATKAEVEQIQVGGRNLLANSDIMETRTKDATDTKMYSLQVVDGYDLDTLINEELTVSVYMYSPGERDWSLVESVGMRNRFGIYVYIMWANDAGGTEATSPNTNLLSQAVDGKRIHATITATPPEGYTHMTKCAVYVCVYARPASTNDATWVLSQPKLELGNKATDWTPAPEDTSEAINEAMTTVIERTSAALDIANDNILSTVASEYSKKSELEEVRQYTDTKVQQTADSITYTFSTVQEALDLLDGKVDQNKLDLEEYIRFAGALIELGKRGSPFVAKLDNTKLAFLQDGREIAYISNNTLNITDAIIKGKLTMTMVGGFFDWVPEQNGSMSLVWRDA
;
A
#
# COMPACT_ATOMS: atom_id res chain seq x y z
N MET A 1 -13.89 -18.02 21.94
CA MET A 1 -13.19 -16.76 22.27
C MET A 1 -11.72 -17.10 22.45
N LEU A 2 -10.81 -16.34 21.84
CA LEU A 2 -9.37 -16.51 22.01
C LEU A 2 -8.92 -15.81 23.29
N THR A 3 -7.80 -16.24 23.88
CA THR A 3 -7.19 -15.52 25.01
C THR A 3 -5.71 -15.30 24.75
N LEU A 4 -5.29 -14.04 24.68
CA LEU A 4 -3.88 -13.65 24.59
C LEU A 4 -3.26 -13.61 25.99
N TYR A 5 -2.04 -14.13 26.08
CA TYR A 5 -1.24 -14.08 27.28
C TYR A 5 -0.39 -12.80 27.26
N ASN A 6 -0.06 -12.28 28.44
CA ASN A 6 0.92 -11.20 28.53
C ASN A 6 2.36 -11.73 28.41
N SER A 7 3.33 -10.83 28.34
CA SER A 7 4.76 -11.18 28.28
C SER A 7 5.29 -11.95 29.50
N SER A 8 4.51 -12.03 30.58
CA SER A 8 4.82 -12.83 31.77
C SER A 8 4.18 -14.22 31.76
N GLY A 9 3.54 -14.62 30.66
CA GLY A 9 2.91 -15.94 30.51
C GLY A 9 1.59 -16.10 31.27
N VAL A 10 0.89 -15.00 31.57
CA VAL A 10 -0.42 -15.03 32.26
C VAL A 10 -1.53 -14.72 31.25
N PRO A 11 -2.62 -15.51 31.20
CA PRO A 11 -3.78 -15.18 30.37
C PRO A 11 -4.34 -13.82 30.80
N ALA A 12 -4.41 -12.87 29.86
CA ALA A 12 -4.66 -11.47 30.20
C ALA A 12 -5.75 -10.82 29.34
N TYR A 13 -5.78 -11.12 28.03
CA TYR A 13 -6.62 -10.38 27.11
C TYR A 13 -7.55 -11.32 26.35
N PRO A 14 -8.83 -11.44 26.76
CA PRO A 14 -9.82 -12.11 25.94
C PRO A 14 -9.98 -11.37 24.61
N LEU A 15 -10.08 -12.12 23.52
CA LEU A 15 -10.10 -11.58 22.17
C LEU A 15 -11.24 -12.21 21.36
N ASP A 16 -12.15 -11.34 20.94
CA ASP A 16 -13.14 -11.64 19.91
C ASP A 16 -12.57 -11.27 18.55
N VAL A 17 -12.69 -12.19 17.60
CA VAL A 17 -12.16 -12.08 16.25
C VAL A 17 -13.28 -12.33 15.24
N PRO A 18 -13.18 -11.80 14.01
CA PRO A 18 -14.14 -12.08 12.97
C PRO A 18 -14.24 -13.59 12.71
N ALA A 19 -15.47 -14.13 12.75
CA ALA A 19 -15.70 -15.58 12.67
C ALA A 19 -15.14 -16.21 11.38
N ALA A 20 -15.23 -15.49 10.25
CA ALA A 20 -14.81 -15.99 8.95
C ALA A 20 -13.28 -15.99 8.74
N SER A 21 -12.51 -15.29 9.57
CA SER A 21 -11.04 -15.25 9.47
C SER A 21 -10.35 -16.11 10.53
N PHE A 22 -11.08 -16.53 11.56
CA PHE A 22 -10.54 -17.42 12.60
C PHE A 22 -10.70 -18.88 12.21
N PHE A 23 -9.58 -19.55 11.98
CA PHE A 23 -9.54 -20.97 11.68
C PHE A 23 -8.35 -21.68 12.30
N ILE A 24 -8.49 -23.00 12.45
CA ILE A 24 -7.46 -23.93 12.87
C ILE A 24 -7.26 -24.92 11.73
N THR A 25 -6.02 -25.14 11.33
CA THR A 25 -5.69 -26.20 10.37
C THR A 25 -5.11 -27.37 11.14
N HIS A 26 -5.91 -28.42 11.29
CA HIS A 26 -5.49 -29.68 11.86
C HIS A 26 -4.70 -30.47 10.82
N VAL A 27 -3.42 -30.69 11.08
CA VAL A 27 -2.49 -31.33 10.13
C VAL A 27 -2.08 -32.71 10.60
N TYR A 28 -1.82 -33.61 9.66
CA TYR A 28 -1.34 -34.95 9.97
C TYR A 28 -0.08 -34.89 10.85
N GLY A 29 -0.07 -35.57 11.99
CA GLY A 29 1.01 -35.50 12.98
C GLY A 29 0.72 -34.57 14.16
N GLY A 30 -0.29 -33.71 14.07
CA GLY A 30 -0.81 -32.92 15.20
C GLY A 30 -0.13 -31.57 15.44
N LEU A 31 0.73 -31.10 14.52
CA LEU A 31 1.34 -29.77 14.59
C LEU A 31 0.38 -28.69 14.06
N ASP A 32 -0.78 -28.59 14.68
CA ASP A 32 -1.89 -27.75 14.23
C ASP A 32 -1.50 -26.27 14.17
N THR A 33 -2.03 -25.56 13.18
CA THR A 33 -1.85 -24.11 13.06
C THR A 33 -3.15 -23.38 13.37
N LEU A 34 -3.04 -22.19 13.94
CA LEU A 34 -4.17 -21.32 14.25
C LEU A 34 -3.94 -19.98 13.55
N SER A 35 -4.95 -19.45 12.88
CA SER A 35 -4.88 -18.12 12.28
C SER A 35 -6.15 -17.33 12.52
N PHE A 36 -6.00 -16.02 12.69
CA PHE A 36 -7.10 -15.08 12.82
C PHE A 36 -6.70 -13.70 12.32
N ASP A 37 -7.69 -12.91 11.92
CA ASP A 37 -7.50 -11.50 11.60
C ASP A 37 -7.95 -10.60 12.74
N ILE A 38 -7.26 -9.47 12.88
CA ILE A 38 -7.59 -8.41 13.84
C ILE A 38 -7.22 -7.04 13.25
N SER A 39 -8.01 -6.00 13.49
CA SER A 39 -7.65 -4.65 13.04
C SER A 39 -6.48 -4.10 13.87
N PRO A 40 -5.47 -3.44 13.26
CA PRO A 40 -4.40 -2.74 14.00
C PRO A 40 -4.91 -1.67 14.98
N LYS A 41 -6.12 -1.15 14.73
CA LYS A 41 -6.80 -0.18 15.61
C LYS A 41 -7.52 -0.82 16.80
N HIS A 42 -7.53 -2.15 16.90
CA HIS A 42 -8.21 -2.84 18.00
C HIS A 42 -7.46 -2.59 19.32
N PRO A 43 -8.14 -2.32 20.46
CA PRO A 43 -7.46 -1.95 21.71
C PRO A 43 -6.46 -3.00 22.23
N VAL A 44 -6.73 -4.28 21.98
CA VAL A 44 -5.86 -5.39 22.40
C VAL A 44 -4.67 -5.58 21.44
N TYR A 45 -4.70 -5.00 20.23
CA TYR A 45 -3.66 -5.22 19.21
C TYR A 45 -2.26 -4.81 19.67
N VAL A 46 -2.14 -3.79 20.52
CA VAL A 46 -0.87 -3.37 21.13
C VAL A 46 -0.16 -4.47 21.93
N ASN A 47 -0.88 -5.53 22.32
CA ASN A 47 -0.35 -6.68 23.05
C ASN A 47 -0.05 -7.89 22.14
N ILE A 48 -0.21 -7.74 20.82
CA ILE A 48 0.09 -8.78 19.84
C ILE A 48 1.52 -8.56 19.34
N ALA A 49 2.35 -9.58 19.52
CA ALA A 49 3.71 -9.67 19.00
C ALA A 49 4.06 -11.14 18.81
N GLU A 50 5.08 -11.41 18.02
CA GLU A 50 5.69 -12.73 17.93
C GLU A 50 6.10 -13.23 19.32
N GLU A 51 6.06 -14.55 19.50
CA GLU A 51 6.33 -15.27 20.75
C GLU A 51 5.29 -15.08 21.89
N ILE A 52 4.23 -14.30 21.66
CA ILE A 52 3.10 -14.25 22.60
C ILE A 52 2.25 -15.53 22.47
N GLN A 53 1.79 -16.05 23.61
CA GLN A 53 0.89 -17.22 23.61
C GLN A 53 -0.57 -16.81 23.35
N VAL A 54 -1.26 -17.65 22.58
CA VAL A 54 -2.70 -17.58 22.32
C VAL A 54 -3.33 -18.88 22.77
N GLU A 55 -4.34 -18.80 23.62
CA GLU A 55 -5.10 -19.97 24.06
C GLU A 55 -6.40 -20.11 23.25
N TYR A 56 -6.67 -21.34 22.82
CA TYR A 56 -7.97 -21.76 22.32
C TYR A 56 -8.23 -23.24 22.65
N ALA A 57 -9.43 -23.57 23.14
CA ALA A 57 -9.91 -24.95 23.37
C ALA A 57 -8.89 -25.87 24.08
N ASP A 58 -8.30 -25.39 25.20
CA ASP A 58 -7.27 -26.09 25.99
C ASP A 58 -5.92 -26.34 25.29
N ILE A 59 -5.67 -25.64 24.18
CA ILE A 59 -4.40 -25.63 23.46
C ILE A 59 -3.78 -24.23 23.56
N LEU A 60 -2.50 -24.20 23.92
CA LEU A 60 -1.64 -23.03 23.85
C LEU A 60 -0.94 -23.04 22.50
N TYR A 61 -1.15 -21.98 21.74
CA TYR A 61 -0.43 -21.66 20.52
C TYR A 61 0.56 -20.53 20.78
N LYS A 62 1.57 -20.40 19.93
CA LYS A 62 2.57 -19.33 19.92
C LYS A 62 2.40 -18.52 18.64
N ILE A 63 2.34 -17.20 18.75
CA ILE A 63 2.38 -16.31 17.57
C ILE A 63 3.76 -16.41 16.95
N LYS A 64 3.84 -16.76 15.67
CA LYS A 64 5.10 -16.80 14.91
C LYS A 64 5.13 -15.81 13.74
N SER A 65 3.98 -15.27 13.34
CA SER A 65 3.91 -14.22 12.32
C SER A 65 2.81 -13.21 12.58
N VAL A 66 3.14 -11.94 12.33
CA VAL A 66 2.21 -10.80 12.33
C VAL A 66 2.30 -10.12 10.97
N ASN A 67 1.29 -10.30 10.12
CA ASN A 67 1.21 -9.64 8.81
C ASN A 67 0.31 -8.41 8.92
N GLU A 68 0.87 -7.27 9.32
CA GLU A 68 0.14 -6.02 9.51
C GLU A 68 -0.17 -5.30 8.20
N ARG A 69 -1.45 -4.96 7.99
CA ARG A 69 -1.92 -4.08 6.90
C ARG A 69 -2.75 -2.94 7.47
N ALA A 70 -3.00 -1.90 6.66
CA ALA A 70 -3.63 -0.65 7.13
C ALA A 70 -4.97 -0.82 7.88
N THR A 71 -5.75 -1.85 7.53
CA THR A 71 -7.09 -2.09 8.10
C THR A 71 -7.21 -3.42 8.84
N THR A 72 -6.35 -4.39 8.52
CA THR A 72 -6.44 -5.77 8.99
C THR A 72 -5.04 -6.34 9.12
N SER A 73 -4.76 -7.01 10.22
CA SER A 73 -3.55 -7.78 10.44
C SER A 73 -3.89 -9.25 10.58
N THR A 74 -3.19 -10.10 9.84
CA THR A 74 -3.33 -11.55 9.91
C THR A 74 -2.28 -12.11 10.86
N ILE A 75 -2.73 -12.86 11.86
CA ILE A 75 -1.87 -13.45 12.89
C ILE A 75 -1.76 -14.95 12.62
N GLY A 76 -0.53 -15.45 12.55
CA GLY A 76 -0.22 -16.86 12.36
C GLY A 76 0.39 -17.47 13.62
N CYS A 77 -0.21 -18.57 14.09
CA CYS A 77 0.20 -19.26 15.29
C CYS A 77 0.42 -20.76 15.04
N ILE A 78 1.32 -21.36 15.83
CA ILE A 78 1.59 -22.81 15.86
C ILE A 78 1.40 -23.35 17.27
N VAL A 79 1.14 -24.66 17.46
CA VAL A 79 1.12 -25.26 18.81
C VAL A 79 2.41 -24.93 19.55
N ASP A 80 2.28 -24.41 20.78
CA ASP A 80 3.43 -24.06 21.62
C ASP A 80 4.08 -25.31 22.22
N LEU A 81 5.19 -25.73 21.61
CA LEU A 81 6.00 -26.88 22.04
C LEU A 81 7.44 -26.45 22.37
N ASP A 82 7.71 -25.15 22.54
CA ASP A 82 9.08 -24.67 22.73
C ASP A 82 9.70 -25.15 24.06
N PHE A 83 8.87 -25.54 25.04
CA PHE A 83 9.32 -26.19 26.28
C PHE A 83 10.07 -27.52 26.03
N LEU A 84 9.82 -28.20 24.91
CA LEU A 84 10.54 -29.41 24.52
C LEU A 84 11.92 -29.14 23.90
N LYS A 85 12.24 -27.87 23.63
CA LYS A 85 13.52 -27.47 23.03
C LYS A 85 14.53 -26.96 24.06
N GLU A 86 14.16 -26.93 25.34
CA GLU A 86 15.01 -26.44 26.42
C GLU A 86 16.18 -27.40 26.74
N THR A 87 15.94 -28.71 26.64
CA THR A 87 16.95 -29.74 26.89
C THR A 87 17.63 -30.16 25.59
N VAL A 88 18.97 -30.14 25.57
CA VAL A 88 19.78 -30.64 24.45
C VAL A 88 20.53 -31.91 24.87
N HIS A 89 20.44 -32.92 24.01
CA HIS A 89 21.13 -34.20 24.11
C HIS A 89 22.16 -34.32 22.98
N LEU A 90 23.45 -34.34 23.35
CA LEU A 90 24.53 -34.61 22.38
C LEU A 90 24.37 -36.01 21.76
N THR A 91 23.86 -36.97 22.54
CA THR A 91 23.50 -38.30 22.08
C THR A 91 22.31 -38.80 22.88
N TYR A 92 21.30 -39.30 22.19
CA TYR A 92 20.15 -40.00 22.77
C TYR A 92 20.11 -41.42 22.21
N THR A 93 19.94 -42.41 23.09
CA THR A 93 19.79 -43.82 22.73
C THR A 93 18.67 -44.45 23.56
N SER A 94 17.69 -45.06 22.90
CA SER A 94 16.69 -45.92 23.55
C SER A 94 17.04 -47.38 23.25
N SER A 95 17.27 -48.18 24.30
CA SER A 95 17.54 -49.62 24.15
C SER A 95 16.25 -50.40 24.39
N ALA A 96 15.55 -50.75 23.31
CA ALA A 96 14.31 -51.54 23.29
C ALA A 96 13.22 -51.04 24.27
N ARG A 97 12.94 -49.73 24.21
CA ARG A 97 11.94 -49.08 25.07
C ARG A 97 10.57 -49.06 24.40
N SER A 98 9.51 -48.98 25.20
CA SER A 98 8.14 -48.75 24.74
C SER A 98 7.88 -47.26 24.47
N LEU A 99 6.84 -46.94 23.69
CA LEU A 99 6.44 -45.55 23.42
C LEU A 99 6.20 -44.77 24.72
N ARG A 100 5.51 -45.39 25.69
CA ARG A 100 5.26 -44.79 27.00
C ARG A 100 6.55 -44.39 27.70
N GLU A 101 7.54 -45.27 27.69
CA GLU A 101 8.84 -45.02 28.34
C GLU A 101 9.59 -43.87 27.65
N VAL A 102 9.61 -43.83 26.32
CA VAL A 102 10.26 -42.76 25.55
C VAL A 102 9.57 -41.42 25.78
N LEU A 103 8.24 -41.37 25.67
CA LEU A 103 7.48 -40.14 25.86
C LEU A 103 7.52 -39.66 27.31
N SER A 104 7.53 -40.55 28.30
CA SER A 104 7.59 -40.15 29.72
C SER A 104 8.94 -39.54 30.12
N ASP A 105 10.02 -39.89 29.39
CA ASP A 105 11.32 -39.25 29.55
C ASP A 105 11.32 -37.83 28.99
N ALA A 106 10.72 -37.60 27.82
CA ALA A 106 10.71 -36.29 27.17
C ALA A 106 9.61 -35.35 27.71
N LEU A 107 8.47 -35.91 28.15
CA LEU A 107 7.28 -35.19 28.62
C LEU A 107 7.05 -35.47 30.11
N HIS A 108 8.00 -35.06 30.94
CA HIS A 108 7.93 -35.29 32.38
C HIS A 108 6.66 -34.69 33.01
N GLY A 109 5.87 -35.53 33.69
CA GLY A 109 4.64 -35.11 34.38
C GLY A 109 3.41 -34.96 33.47
N TRP A 110 3.51 -35.32 32.19
CA TRP A 110 2.37 -35.30 31.27
C TRP A 110 1.50 -36.54 31.40
N THR A 111 0.20 -36.37 31.14
CA THR A 111 -0.75 -37.46 30.98
C THR A 111 -0.72 -37.96 29.54
N LEU A 112 -0.36 -39.24 29.36
CA LEU A 112 -0.32 -39.90 28.06
C LEU A 112 -1.57 -40.78 27.88
N GLU A 113 -2.48 -40.38 26.99
CA GLU A 113 -3.70 -41.13 26.64
C GLU A 113 -3.44 -42.07 25.45
N ASP A 114 -4.00 -43.27 25.49
CA ASP A 114 -3.90 -44.27 24.41
C ASP A 114 -2.46 -44.63 23.98
N VAL A 115 -1.46 -44.36 24.83
CA VAL A 115 -0.04 -44.61 24.51
C VAL A 115 0.31 -46.11 24.39
N ASP A 116 -0.52 -47.00 24.96
CA ASP A 116 -0.32 -48.45 24.88
C ASP A 116 -0.92 -49.07 23.60
N LEU A 117 -1.41 -48.25 22.64
CA LEU A 117 -1.86 -48.71 21.31
C LEU A 117 -0.74 -49.38 20.49
N VAL A 118 0.52 -49.19 20.89
CA VAL A 118 1.70 -49.75 20.22
C VAL A 118 2.52 -50.58 21.20
N THR A 119 2.79 -51.83 20.82
CA THR A 119 3.54 -52.79 21.66
C THR A 119 4.98 -53.00 21.20
N VAL A 120 5.39 -52.42 20.07
CA VAL A 120 6.77 -52.55 19.57
C VAL A 120 7.75 -51.82 20.48
N ARG A 121 8.99 -52.30 20.52
CA ARG A 121 10.07 -51.75 21.34
C ARG A 121 11.34 -51.51 20.51
N PRO A 122 11.30 -50.57 19.55
CA PRO A 122 12.42 -50.28 18.67
C PRO A 122 13.54 -49.52 19.41
N ASN A 123 14.74 -49.56 18.84
CA ASN A 123 15.83 -48.68 19.26
C ASN A 123 15.75 -47.36 18.51
N MET A 124 15.98 -46.25 19.20
CA MET A 124 16.12 -44.92 18.62
C MET A 124 17.50 -44.37 18.95
N GLU A 125 18.20 -43.85 17.95
CA GLU A 125 19.50 -43.21 18.12
C GLU A 125 19.48 -41.84 17.45
N LEU A 126 19.72 -40.79 18.22
CA LEU A 126 19.78 -39.41 17.74
C LEU A 126 21.05 -38.74 18.26
N THR A 127 21.60 -37.80 17.48
CA THR A 127 22.74 -36.97 17.89
C THR A 127 22.37 -35.49 17.76
N ASN A 128 22.88 -34.66 18.68
CA ASN A 128 22.61 -33.22 18.74
C ASN A 128 21.10 -32.87 18.65
N CYS A 129 20.30 -33.51 19.49
CA CYS A 129 18.84 -33.45 19.44
C CYS A 129 18.25 -32.85 20.72
N THR A 130 16.98 -32.46 20.68
CA THR A 130 16.20 -31.97 21.81
C THR A 130 15.11 -32.98 22.20
N ASP A 131 14.41 -32.75 23.32
CA ASP A 131 13.23 -33.54 23.67
C ASP A 131 12.14 -33.45 22.57
N TYR A 132 12.05 -32.31 21.88
CA TYR A 132 11.18 -32.13 20.72
C TYR A 132 11.51 -33.14 19.62
N ASP A 133 12.80 -33.24 19.26
CA ASP A 133 13.27 -34.16 18.22
C ASP A 133 13.02 -35.62 18.61
N ILE A 134 13.19 -35.96 19.89
CA ILE A 134 12.91 -37.31 20.41
C ILE A 134 11.42 -37.64 20.28
N VAL A 135 10.52 -36.72 20.68
CA VAL A 135 9.07 -36.92 20.62
C VAL A 135 8.60 -37.03 19.16
N MET A 136 9.15 -36.19 18.27
CA MET A 136 8.86 -36.26 16.83
C MET A 136 9.40 -37.55 16.20
N GLN A 137 10.63 -37.97 16.52
CA GLN A 137 11.17 -39.23 16.02
C GLN A 137 10.39 -40.44 16.55
N ALA A 138 9.86 -40.37 17.78
CA ALA A 138 8.99 -41.41 18.32
C ALA A 138 7.69 -41.54 17.52
N MET A 139 7.13 -40.43 17.00
CA MET A 139 5.95 -40.46 16.13
C MET A 139 6.18 -41.41 14.93
N GLU A 140 7.28 -41.20 14.22
CA GLU A 140 7.65 -42.01 13.06
C GLU A 140 8.00 -43.45 13.44
N THR A 141 8.83 -43.62 14.47
CA THR A 141 9.39 -44.91 14.86
C THR A 141 8.32 -45.88 15.34
N TYR A 142 7.30 -45.37 16.05
CA TYR A 142 6.21 -46.17 16.58
C TYR A 142 4.97 -46.19 15.66
N GLY A 143 4.97 -45.40 14.58
CA GLY A 143 3.86 -45.30 13.64
C GLY A 143 2.59 -44.79 14.31
N VAL A 144 2.70 -43.68 15.04
CA VAL A 144 1.59 -43.00 15.72
C VAL A 144 1.55 -41.54 15.28
N VAL A 145 0.51 -40.82 15.68
CA VAL A 145 0.39 -39.36 15.57
C VAL A 145 -0.13 -38.80 16.88
N TYR A 146 0.00 -37.50 17.06
CA TYR A 146 -0.35 -36.84 18.31
C TYR A 146 -1.55 -35.91 18.16
N GLU A 147 -2.26 -35.75 19.27
CA GLU A 147 -3.23 -34.68 19.50
C GLU A 147 -2.83 -33.98 20.79
N TRP A 148 -2.42 -32.72 20.67
CA TRP A 148 -1.81 -31.96 21.77
C TRP A 148 -2.84 -31.22 22.60
N HIS A 149 -2.72 -31.33 23.93
CA HIS A 149 -3.50 -30.58 24.92
C HIS A 149 -2.54 -29.98 25.95
N ASN A 150 -1.60 -29.18 25.43
CA ASN A 150 -0.43 -28.70 26.14
C ASN A 150 -0.74 -27.77 27.32
N LYS A 151 -1.89 -27.08 27.33
CA LYS A 151 -2.31 -26.29 28.50
C LYS A 151 -2.45 -27.13 29.77
N ASN A 152 -2.92 -28.37 29.61
CA ASN A 152 -3.22 -29.29 30.70
C ASN A 152 -2.20 -30.45 30.80
N HIS A 153 -1.05 -30.30 30.13
CA HIS A 153 0.01 -31.33 30.06
C HIS A 153 -0.53 -32.71 29.65
N ARG A 154 -1.35 -32.76 28.61
CA ARG A 154 -1.94 -33.99 28.09
C ARG A 154 -1.57 -34.21 26.63
N LEU A 155 -1.20 -35.44 26.30
CA LEU A 155 -0.91 -35.89 24.94
C LEU A 155 -1.75 -37.13 24.65
N LYS A 156 -2.59 -37.06 23.61
CA LYS A 156 -3.35 -38.22 23.13
C LYS A 156 -2.63 -38.84 21.93
N ILE A 157 -2.39 -40.15 22.03
CA ILE A 157 -1.70 -40.93 21.02
C ILE A 157 -2.76 -41.55 20.11
N ILE A 158 -2.62 -41.34 18.81
CA ILE A 158 -3.54 -41.89 17.81
C ILE A 158 -2.74 -42.80 16.90
N LYS A 159 -3.31 -43.96 16.57
CA LYS A 159 -2.77 -44.86 15.53
C LYS A 159 -3.73 -44.89 14.34
N PRO A 160 -3.51 -44.06 13.31
CA PRO A 160 -4.47 -43.90 12.21
C PRO A 160 -4.84 -45.22 11.52
N GLU A 161 -3.92 -46.19 11.47
CA GLU A 161 -4.13 -47.51 10.89
C GLU A 161 -5.19 -48.36 11.62
N LEU A 162 -5.45 -48.08 12.89
CA LEU A 162 -6.47 -48.79 13.67
C LEU A 162 -7.88 -48.20 13.51
N ILE A 163 -7.99 -46.99 12.96
CA ILE A 163 -9.27 -46.30 12.78
C ILE A 163 -10.08 -47.01 11.69
N GLN A 164 -11.31 -47.42 12.04
CA GLN A 164 -12.25 -48.09 11.13
C GLN A 164 -13.29 -47.10 10.61
N PRO A 165 -13.89 -47.35 9.43
CA PRO A 165 -15.00 -46.56 8.93
C PRO A 165 -16.20 -46.59 9.89
N SER A 166 -16.68 -45.40 10.28
CA SER A 166 -17.78 -45.24 11.25
C SER A 166 -19.10 -44.75 10.61
N GLY A 167 -19.16 -44.67 9.27
CA GLY A 167 -20.39 -44.44 8.51
C GLY A 167 -20.69 -42.99 8.13
N GLN A 168 -19.82 -42.05 8.49
CA GLN A 168 -19.89 -40.65 8.05
C GLN A 168 -19.70 -40.55 6.53
N TYR A 169 -20.37 -39.60 5.89
CA TYR A 169 -20.23 -39.41 4.46
C TYR A 169 -20.33 -37.94 4.06
N LEU A 170 -19.66 -37.61 2.94
CA LEU A 170 -19.73 -36.32 2.27
C LEU A 170 -20.40 -36.49 0.91
N THR A 171 -21.41 -35.67 0.63
CA THR A 171 -22.13 -35.69 -0.65
C THR A 171 -22.68 -34.32 -1.02
N ASP A 172 -22.72 -34.03 -2.32
CA ASP A 172 -23.19 -32.77 -2.90
C ASP A 172 -24.70 -32.53 -2.70
N GLU A 173 -25.46 -33.56 -2.34
CA GLU A 173 -26.89 -33.44 -1.97
C GLU A 173 -27.12 -33.05 -0.51
N LEU A 174 -26.08 -32.98 0.33
CA LEU A 174 -26.24 -32.79 1.77
C LEU A 174 -25.26 -31.77 2.38
N ASN A 175 -23.98 -32.11 2.44
CA ASN A 175 -22.98 -31.40 3.24
C ASN A 175 -21.71 -31.01 2.47
N LEU A 176 -21.57 -31.40 1.20
CA LEU A 176 -20.43 -31.04 0.36
C LEU A 176 -20.82 -29.85 -0.55
N LYS A 177 -20.17 -28.70 -0.36
CA LYS A 177 -20.44 -27.49 -1.17
C LYS A 177 -19.57 -27.44 -2.42
N GLN A 178 -18.31 -27.84 -2.28
CA GLN A 178 -17.33 -27.80 -3.35
C GLN A 178 -16.36 -28.98 -3.21
N LEU A 179 -16.00 -29.58 -4.35
CA LEU A 179 -15.07 -30.70 -4.42
C LEU A 179 -13.96 -30.38 -5.43
N THR A 180 -12.73 -30.31 -4.95
CA THR A 180 -11.53 -30.17 -5.79
C THR A 180 -10.76 -31.48 -5.78
N PHE A 181 -10.48 -32.05 -6.96
CA PHE A 181 -9.76 -33.31 -7.11
C PHE A 181 -8.36 -33.09 -7.68
N LYS A 182 -7.34 -33.64 -7.01
CA LYS A 182 -5.96 -33.70 -7.49
C LYS A 182 -5.49 -35.16 -7.52
N GLY A 183 -4.94 -35.61 -8.64
CA GLY A 183 -4.41 -36.96 -8.80
C GLY A 183 -3.03 -36.94 -9.44
N SER A 184 -2.12 -37.79 -8.98
CA SER A 184 -0.81 -37.98 -9.58
C SER A 184 -0.43 -39.46 -9.62
N SER A 185 0.03 -39.91 -10.79
CA SER A 185 0.61 -41.23 -11.01
C SER A 185 2.11 -41.17 -11.28
N SER A 186 2.78 -40.04 -11.01
CA SER A 186 4.20 -39.84 -11.38
C SER A 186 5.13 -40.83 -10.69
N ASP A 187 4.77 -41.29 -9.48
CA ASP A 187 5.58 -42.21 -8.67
C ASP A 187 4.97 -43.62 -8.60
N ILE A 188 4.09 -43.96 -9.54
CA ILE A 188 3.43 -45.27 -9.53
C ILE A 188 4.47 -46.38 -9.78
N ILE A 189 4.45 -47.41 -8.94
CA ILE A 189 5.34 -48.58 -9.04
C ILE A 189 4.44 -49.81 -9.13
N THR A 190 4.48 -50.53 -10.25
CA THR A 190 3.73 -51.78 -10.41
C THR A 190 4.59 -53.02 -10.15
N ARG A 191 5.92 -52.85 -10.03
CA ARG A 191 6.86 -53.93 -9.67
C ARG A 191 7.96 -53.43 -8.74
N LEU A 192 8.08 -54.04 -7.55
CA LEU A 192 9.08 -53.66 -6.55
C LEU A 192 10.07 -54.80 -6.32
N TYR A 193 11.36 -54.51 -6.44
CA TYR A 193 12.47 -55.41 -6.12
C TYR A 193 13.01 -55.09 -4.72
N PRO A 194 12.60 -55.83 -3.67
CA PRO A 194 13.12 -55.65 -2.33
C PRO A 194 14.47 -56.35 -2.16
N ILE A 195 15.42 -55.66 -1.53
CA ILE A 195 16.77 -56.13 -1.23
C ILE A 195 17.02 -55.89 0.27
N GLY A 196 17.28 -56.97 1.01
CA GLY A 196 17.64 -56.92 2.42
C GLY A 196 19.16 -56.92 2.61
N LYS A 197 19.58 -57.12 3.87
CA LYS A 197 20.99 -57.17 4.25
C LYS A 197 21.77 -58.16 3.39
N ASP A 198 23.01 -57.81 3.05
CA ASP A 198 23.93 -58.67 2.30
C ASP A 198 23.36 -59.13 0.93
N GLY A 199 22.46 -58.34 0.33
CA GLY A 199 21.82 -58.64 -0.95
C GLY A 199 20.69 -59.67 -0.88
N LEU A 200 20.15 -59.95 0.32
CA LEU A 200 19.03 -60.85 0.55
C LEU A 200 17.86 -60.51 -0.39
N THR A 201 17.41 -61.48 -1.19
CA THR A 201 16.24 -61.31 -2.07
C THR A 201 15.07 -62.16 -1.61
N ILE A 202 13.87 -61.84 -2.11
CA ILE A 202 12.67 -62.63 -1.79
C ILE A 202 12.46 -63.84 -2.71
N ALA A 203 13.38 -64.13 -3.64
CA ALA A 203 13.16 -65.14 -4.68
C ALA A 203 12.85 -66.53 -4.11
N GLU A 204 13.56 -66.94 -3.06
CA GLU A 204 13.40 -68.24 -2.39
C GLU A 204 12.02 -68.39 -1.74
N VAL A 205 11.44 -67.30 -1.22
CA VAL A 205 10.13 -67.27 -0.55
C VAL A 205 9.00 -66.77 -1.47
N ASN A 206 9.29 -66.54 -2.74
CA ASN A 206 8.35 -65.96 -3.70
C ASN A 206 8.34 -66.69 -5.06
N GLY A 207 8.46 -68.02 -5.03
CA GLY A 207 8.33 -68.87 -6.21
C GLY A 207 9.38 -68.57 -7.29
N GLY A 208 10.61 -68.21 -6.89
CA GLY A 208 11.72 -67.88 -7.77
C GLY A 208 11.74 -66.43 -8.28
N LYS A 209 10.78 -65.58 -7.89
CA LYS A 209 10.73 -64.18 -8.33
C LYS A 209 11.33 -63.25 -7.28
N ALA A 210 12.37 -62.51 -7.65
CA ALA A 210 13.02 -61.51 -6.79
C ALA A 210 12.22 -60.18 -6.64
N TYR A 211 10.96 -60.14 -7.07
CA TYR A 211 10.12 -58.95 -7.02
C TYR A 211 8.68 -59.31 -6.63
N VAL A 212 7.98 -58.34 -6.06
CA VAL A 212 6.52 -58.33 -5.93
C VAL A 212 5.93 -57.47 -7.04
N GLU A 213 4.71 -57.80 -7.49
CA GLU A 213 4.05 -57.12 -8.61
C GLU A 213 2.56 -56.94 -8.33
N ASP A 214 2.06 -55.75 -8.65
CA ASP A 214 0.65 -55.39 -8.64
C ASP A 214 0.37 -54.48 -9.86
N ARG A 215 -0.40 -55.02 -10.80
CA ARG A 215 -0.80 -54.35 -12.06
C ARG A 215 -2.30 -54.09 -12.12
N SER A 216 -2.99 -54.15 -10.98
CA SER A 216 -4.44 -54.00 -10.89
C SER A 216 -4.94 -52.62 -11.30
N TYR A 217 -4.15 -51.56 -11.09
CA TYR A 217 -4.46 -50.21 -11.57
C TYR A 217 -3.99 -49.95 -13.01
N CYS A 218 -2.79 -50.43 -13.35
CA CYS A 218 -2.14 -50.17 -14.63
C CYS A 218 -1.44 -51.43 -15.14
N ASP A 219 -1.72 -51.78 -16.39
CA ASP A 219 -1.07 -52.91 -17.06
C ASP A 219 0.42 -52.64 -17.35
N GLN A 220 0.94 -51.42 -17.28
CA GLN A 220 2.36 -51.20 -17.56
C GLN A 220 3.25 -51.71 -16.42
N VAL A 221 4.36 -52.37 -16.75
CA VAL A 221 5.40 -52.72 -15.77
C VAL A 221 6.29 -51.50 -15.53
N ILE A 222 6.25 -50.99 -14.30
CA ILE A 222 7.01 -49.83 -13.83
C ILE A 222 7.76 -50.28 -12.58
N SER A 223 9.08 -50.44 -12.72
CA SER A 223 9.93 -51.11 -11.74
C SER A 223 10.67 -50.13 -10.83
N ALA A 224 10.76 -50.47 -9.54
CA ALA A 224 11.63 -49.80 -8.58
C ALA A 224 12.40 -50.81 -7.72
N ILE A 225 13.51 -50.36 -7.13
CA ILE A 225 14.30 -51.13 -6.16
C ILE A 225 14.10 -50.49 -4.78
N TRP A 226 13.91 -51.33 -3.76
CA TRP A 226 13.90 -50.92 -2.36
C TRP A 226 14.97 -51.71 -1.61
N SER A 227 15.94 -51.02 -1.02
CA SER A 227 16.99 -51.64 -0.21
C SER A 227 16.83 -51.25 1.25
N ASP A 228 16.89 -52.22 2.15
CA ASP A 228 16.84 -52.00 3.59
C ASP A 228 17.61 -53.10 4.34
N ASP A 229 18.82 -52.76 4.81
CA ASP A 229 19.75 -53.69 5.47
C ASP A 229 19.27 -54.18 6.85
N ARG A 230 18.14 -53.68 7.34
CA ARG A 230 17.53 -54.18 8.59
C ARG A 230 16.87 -55.54 8.41
N TYR A 231 16.50 -55.92 7.18
CA TYR A 231 15.89 -57.21 6.90
C TYR A 231 16.94 -58.30 6.73
N THR A 232 16.95 -59.23 7.67
CA THR A 232 17.77 -60.46 7.62
C THR A 232 16.95 -61.71 7.29
N ASP A 233 15.62 -61.58 7.19
CA ASP A 233 14.67 -62.64 6.86
C ASP A 233 13.88 -62.32 5.58
N ALA A 234 13.91 -63.23 4.60
CA ALA A 234 13.32 -63.02 3.28
C ALA A 234 11.79 -62.94 3.33
N GLN A 235 11.15 -63.66 4.26
CA GLN A 235 9.69 -63.65 4.38
C GLN A 235 9.19 -62.31 4.93
N SER A 236 9.86 -61.77 5.93
CA SER A 236 9.59 -60.44 6.49
C SER A 236 9.80 -59.35 5.45
N LEU A 237 10.90 -59.42 4.69
CA LEU A 237 11.18 -58.51 3.57
C LEU A 237 10.08 -58.56 2.49
N LYS A 238 9.61 -59.77 2.15
CA LYS A 238 8.52 -59.96 1.19
C LYS A 238 7.21 -59.35 1.69
N ASN A 239 6.86 -59.55 2.95
CA ASN A 239 5.63 -59.03 3.54
C ASN A 239 5.59 -57.50 3.46
N ASP A 240 6.68 -56.84 3.83
CA ASP A 240 6.75 -55.37 3.80
C ASP A 240 6.84 -54.82 2.37
N ALA A 241 7.48 -55.55 1.46
CA ALA A 241 7.47 -55.21 0.05
C ALA A 241 6.06 -55.24 -0.55
N LEU A 242 5.22 -56.21 -0.14
CA LEU A 242 3.82 -56.27 -0.54
C LEU A 242 3.02 -55.09 0.01
N GLU A 243 3.18 -54.73 1.28
CA GLU A 243 2.50 -53.56 1.86
C GLU A 243 2.91 -52.25 1.18
N ARG A 244 4.21 -52.08 0.91
CA ARG A 244 4.71 -50.91 0.19
C ARG A 244 4.19 -50.85 -1.25
N LEU A 245 4.10 -51.99 -1.93
CA LEU A 245 3.58 -52.06 -3.28
C LEU A 245 2.07 -51.74 -3.35
N LYS A 246 1.27 -52.21 -2.38
CA LYS A 246 -0.18 -51.88 -2.30
C LYS A 246 -0.45 -50.37 -2.33
N THR A 247 0.43 -49.57 -1.72
CA THR A 247 0.27 -48.11 -1.66
C THR A 247 0.86 -47.38 -2.85
N THR A 248 1.87 -47.96 -3.52
CA THR A 248 2.60 -47.33 -4.63
C THR A 248 2.12 -47.79 -6.02
N ALA A 249 1.39 -48.91 -6.11
CA ALA A 249 0.82 -49.42 -7.35
C ALA A 249 -0.45 -48.67 -7.81
N TYR A 250 -0.91 -47.69 -7.03
CA TYR A 250 -2.07 -46.87 -7.33
C TYR A 250 -1.70 -45.38 -7.32
N PRO A 251 -2.37 -44.52 -8.11
CA PRO A 251 -2.14 -43.09 -8.05
C PRO A 251 -2.48 -42.53 -6.68
N VAL A 252 -1.70 -41.53 -6.29
CA VAL A 252 -2.03 -40.70 -5.14
C VAL A 252 -3.16 -39.78 -5.54
N ARG A 253 -4.23 -39.77 -4.76
CA ARG A 253 -5.41 -38.94 -4.98
C ARG A 253 -5.71 -38.15 -3.71
N SER A 254 -6.00 -36.87 -3.90
CA SER A 254 -6.43 -35.95 -2.86
C SER A 254 -7.71 -35.25 -3.29
N TYR A 255 -8.66 -35.13 -2.37
CA TYR A 255 -9.90 -34.40 -2.55
C TYR A 255 -9.99 -33.33 -1.47
N GLU A 256 -10.00 -32.07 -1.88
CA GLU A 256 -10.27 -30.95 -0.98
C GLU A 256 -11.77 -30.65 -1.05
N CYS A 257 -12.43 -30.78 0.08
CA CYS A 257 -13.88 -30.74 0.21
C CYS A 257 -14.26 -29.51 1.06
N SER A 258 -14.87 -28.49 0.47
CA SER A 258 -15.52 -27.44 1.26
C SER A 258 -16.86 -27.98 1.74
N VAL A 259 -17.05 -28.03 3.05
CA VAL A 259 -18.16 -28.75 3.68
C VAL A 259 -18.98 -27.84 4.58
N GLN A 260 -20.28 -28.11 4.65
CA GLN A 260 -21.13 -27.63 5.71
C GLN A 260 -21.09 -28.64 6.86
N ASP A 261 -20.44 -28.31 7.96
CA ASP A 261 -20.30 -29.21 9.11
C ASP A 261 -21.62 -29.30 9.90
N LEU A 262 -22.56 -30.10 9.39
CA LEU A 262 -23.90 -30.24 9.95
C LEU A 262 -23.89 -30.70 11.42
N ALA A 263 -22.91 -31.52 11.81
CA ALA A 263 -22.81 -32.04 13.17
C ALA A 263 -22.51 -30.93 14.19
N LYS A 264 -21.76 -29.90 13.79
CA LYS A 264 -21.49 -28.70 14.61
C LYS A 264 -22.62 -27.66 14.56
N ILE A 265 -23.46 -27.70 13.54
CA ILE A 265 -24.56 -26.73 13.36
C ILE A 265 -25.85 -27.21 14.04
N GLU A 266 -26.18 -28.49 13.91
CA GLU A 266 -27.46 -29.04 14.37
C GLU A 266 -27.27 -30.43 15.01
N ALA A 267 -27.73 -30.58 16.25
CA ALA A 267 -27.54 -31.81 17.03
C ALA A 267 -28.13 -33.08 16.38
N ALA A 268 -29.15 -32.93 15.52
CA ALA A 268 -29.75 -34.04 14.77
C ALA A 268 -28.76 -34.72 13.81
N TYR A 269 -27.71 -34.01 13.38
CA TYR A 269 -26.69 -34.50 12.47
C TYR A 269 -25.39 -34.91 13.17
N SER A 270 -25.41 -35.13 14.49
CA SER A 270 -24.22 -35.55 15.26
C SER A 270 -23.54 -36.82 14.70
N HIS A 271 -24.30 -37.70 14.06
CA HIS A 271 -23.80 -38.90 13.39
C HIS A 271 -22.90 -38.62 12.17
N LEU A 272 -22.92 -37.40 11.63
CA LEU A 272 -22.07 -36.95 10.53
C LEU A 272 -20.81 -36.21 11.00
N SER A 273 -20.49 -36.22 12.29
CA SER A 273 -19.29 -35.58 12.82
C SER A 273 -18.03 -36.18 12.19
N PHE A 274 -17.11 -35.35 11.74
CA PHE A 274 -15.80 -35.77 11.26
C PHE A 274 -14.69 -34.99 11.95
N GLU A 275 -13.54 -35.63 12.09
CA GLU A 275 -12.31 -35.05 12.65
C GLU A 275 -11.09 -35.61 11.89
N LEU A 276 -9.91 -35.07 12.18
CA LEU A 276 -8.66 -35.56 11.60
C LEU A 276 -8.49 -37.08 11.85
N TYR A 277 -7.94 -37.79 10.86
CA TYR A 277 -7.72 -39.25 10.87
C TYR A 277 -8.96 -40.15 10.73
N GLN A 278 -10.19 -39.63 10.90
CA GLN A 278 -11.40 -40.43 10.67
C GLN A 278 -11.52 -40.87 9.21
N ILE A 279 -12.21 -41.99 8.99
CA ILE A 279 -12.52 -42.50 7.65
C ILE A 279 -13.95 -42.12 7.30
N VAL A 280 -14.09 -41.28 6.27
CA VAL A 280 -15.37 -40.78 5.77
C VAL A 280 -15.60 -41.26 4.34
N THR A 281 -16.85 -41.62 4.01
CA THR A 281 -17.21 -41.99 2.64
C THR A 281 -17.44 -40.74 1.79
N LEU A 282 -16.65 -40.55 0.73
CA LEU A 282 -16.97 -39.56 -0.31
C LEU A 282 -17.93 -40.18 -1.33
N ILE A 283 -19.13 -39.61 -1.46
CA ILE A 283 -20.11 -39.96 -2.49
C ILE A 283 -20.01 -38.92 -3.60
N ASP A 284 -19.13 -39.18 -4.58
CA ASP A 284 -18.95 -38.34 -5.76
C ASP A 284 -19.88 -38.82 -6.88
N ARG A 285 -21.00 -38.14 -7.02
CA ARG A 285 -22.03 -38.46 -8.03
C ARG A 285 -21.59 -38.15 -9.45
N GLN A 286 -20.69 -37.18 -9.65
CA GLN A 286 -20.18 -36.84 -10.98
C GLN A 286 -19.31 -37.98 -11.53
N ARG A 287 -18.47 -38.56 -10.68
CA ARG A 287 -17.61 -39.71 -11.04
C ARG A 287 -18.27 -41.07 -10.81
N GLN A 288 -19.48 -41.08 -10.26
CA GLN A 288 -20.24 -42.28 -9.88
C GLN A 288 -19.45 -43.20 -8.93
N THR A 289 -18.72 -42.60 -7.98
CA THR A 289 -17.89 -43.33 -7.02
C THR A 289 -18.37 -43.13 -5.59
N ARG A 290 -18.30 -44.20 -4.81
CA ARG A 290 -18.51 -44.19 -3.35
C ARG A 290 -17.29 -44.82 -2.71
N ILE A 291 -16.39 -44.00 -2.18
CA ILE A 291 -15.07 -44.45 -1.72
C ILE A 291 -14.82 -43.92 -0.31
N ASP A 292 -14.33 -44.79 0.56
CA ASP A 292 -13.89 -44.42 1.89
C ASP A 292 -12.49 -43.78 1.81
N HIS A 293 -12.37 -42.61 2.41
CA HIS A 293 -11.12 -41.87 2.48
C HIS A 293 -10.83 -41.47 3.91
N ARG A 294 -9.54 -41.44 4.27
CA ARG A 294 -9.11 -40.86 5.53
C ARG A 294 -9.09 -39.34 5.42
N VAL A 295 -9.55 -38.66 6.48
CA VAL A 295 -9.35 -37.23 6.67
C VAL A 295 -7.90 -37.00 7.04
N MET A 296 -7.18 -36.28 6.17
CA MET A 296 -5.74 -36.07 6.29
C MET A 296 -5.35 -34.65 6.70
N GLU A 297 -6.26 -33.71 6.47
CA GLU A 297 -6.18 -32.33 6.96
C GLU A 297 -7.62 -31.86 7.17
N TYR A 298 -7.83 -31.07 8.22
CA TYR A 298 -9.13 -30.49 8.53
C TYR A 298 -8.93 -29.03 8.90
N LYS A 299 -9.41 -28.13 8.04
CA LYS A 299 -9.46 -26.70 8.31
C LYS A 299 -10.80 -26.39 8.98
N GLU A 300 -10.75 -26.21 10.28
CA GLU A 300 -11.88 -25.86 11.12
C GLU A 300 -12.03 -24.34 11.23
N TYR A 301 -13.23 -23.83 11.00
CA TYR A 301 -13.66 -22.48 11.34
C TYR A 301 -14.58 -22.57 12.55
N PRO A 302 -14.06 -22.46 13.79
CA PRO A 302 -14.83 -22.87 14.97
C PRO A 302 -16.05 -22.00 15.23
N LEU A 303 -16.01 -20.74 14.80
CA LEU A 303 -17.12 -19.79 14.93
C LEU A 303 -18.03 -19.77 13.69
N GLN A 304 -17.65 -20.46 12.62
CA GLN A 304 -18.40 -20.54 11.37
C GLN A 304 -18.23 -21.91 10.68
N PRO A 305 -18.80 -22.99 11.25
CA PRO A 305 -18.55 -24.36 10.79
C PRO A 305 -18.99 -24.66 9.35
N ASP A 306 -19.78 -23.77 8.74
CA ASP A 306 -20.11 -23.87 7.32
C ASP A 306 -18.91 -23.51 6.41
N LEU A 307 -17.83 -22.90 6.90
CA LEU A 307 -16.63 -22.63 6.11
C LEU A 307 -15.57 -23.75 6.18
N ASN A 308 -15.86 -24.84 6.89
CA ASN A 308 -14.92 -25.94 7.09
C ASN A 308 -14.45 -26.56 5.77
N VAL A 309 -13.18 -26.96 5.74
CA VAL A 309 -12.57 -27.66 4.60
C VAL A 309 -11.93 -28.95 5.08
N VAL A 310 -12.18 -30.05 4.37
CA VAL A 310 -11.68 -31.38 4.69
C VAL A 310 -10.87 -31.89 3.50
N THR A 311 -9.62 -32.28 3.75
CA THR A 311 -8.77 -32.90 2.73
C THR A 311 -8.76 -34.41 2.93
N LEU A 312 -9.24 -35.14 1.92
CA LEU A 312 -9.34 -36.58 1.90
C LEU A 312 -8.24 -37.18 1.01
N ALA A 313 -7.49 -38.17 1.49
CA ALA A 313 -6.52 -38.88 0.66
C ALA A 313 -6.42 -40.37 0.99
N ASN A 314 -5.82 -41.13 0.07
CA ASN A 314 -5.61 -42.58 0.18
C ASN A 314 -4.22 -42.99 0.71
N VAL A 315 -3.26 -42.06 0.80
CA VAL A 315 -1.89 -42.36 1.23
C VAL A 315 -1.36 -41.24 2.13
N ALA A 316 -0.92 -41.58 3.35
CA ALA A 316 -0.45 -40.63 4.35
C ALA A 316 0.95 -40.04 4.07
N THR A 317 1.83 -40.81 3.44
CA THR A 317 3.29 -40.55 3.37
C THR A 317 3.70 -39.34 2.53
N LYS A 318 2.84 -38.81 1.65
CA LYS A 318 3.14 -37.58 0.89
C LYS A 318 2.74 -36.30 1.61
N ILE A 319 1.99 -36.40 2.70
CA ILE A 319 1.63 -35.22 3.50
C ILE A 319 2.78 -34.80 4.40
N THR A 320 3.66 -35.71 4.85
CA THR A 320 4.90 -35.30 5.54
C THR A 320 5.82 -34.43 4.67
N ALA A 321 5.82 -34.67 3.34
CA ALA A 321 6.45 -33.79 2.36
C ALA A 321 5.63 -32.52 2.04
N GLU A 322 4.34 -32.50 2.37
CA GLU A 322 3.53 -31.27 2.43
C GLU A 322 3.61 -30.55 3.77
N ILE A 323 3.99 -31.18 4.87
CA ILE A 323 4.24 -30.52 6.17
C ILE A 323 5.51 -29.69 6.07
N LYS A 324 6.54 -30.19 5.36
CA LYS A 324 7.63 -29.35 4.82
C LYS A 324 7.12 -28.23 3.92
N ARG A 325 6.03 -28.46 3.16
CA ARG A 325 5.31 -27.39 2.42
C ARG A 325 4.30 -26.61 3.25
N VAL A 326 4.09 -26.85 4.54
CA VAL A 326 3.32 -25.94 5.40
C VAL A 326 4.25 -24.82 5.86
N GLU A 327 5.52 -25.15 6.11
CA GLU A 327 6.61 -24.17 6.14
C GLU A 327 6.74 -23.43 4.79
N THR A 328 6.59 -24.13 3.65
CA THR A 328 6.58 -23.53 2.29
C THR A 328 5.21 -23.02 1.80
N LYS A 329 4.08 -23.18 2.53
CA LYS A 329 2.74 -22.70 2.10
C LYS A 329 2.55 -21.25 2.52
N PHE A 330 3.27 -20.84 3.58
CA PHE A 330 3.64 -19.44 3.77
C PHE A 330 4.36 -18.87 2.52
N ASP A 331 5.12 -19.68 1.77
CA ASP A 331 5.71 -19.28 0.46
C ASP A 331 4.77 -19.43 -0.74
N GLY A 332 3.64 -20.13 -0.61
CA GLY A 332 2.67 -20.37 -1.69
C GLY A 332 1.62 -19.27 -1.82
N GLU A 333 1.16 -18.69 -0.70
CA GLU A 333 0.36 -17.45 -0.72
C GLU A 333 1.16 -16.29 -1.33
N ILE A 334 2.50 -16.32 -1.23
CA ILE A 334 3.41 -15.40 -1.93
C ILE A 334 3.33 -15.54 -3.45
N GLU A 335 2.95 -16.70 -4.03
CA GLU A 335 2.86 -16.89 -5.49
C GLU A 335 1.52 -16.40 -6.08
N VAL A 336 0.42 -16.51 -5.32
CA VAL A 336 -0.86 -15.85 -5.66
C VAL A 336 -0.71 -14.33 -5.54
N ASP A 337 -0.05 -13.84 -4.48
CA ASP A 337 0.33 -12.43 -4.36
C ASP A 337 1.29 -12.03 -5.48
N ARG A 338 2.18 -12.90 -5.99
CA ARG A 338 3.07 -12.61 -7.13
C ARG A 338 2.31 -12.38 -8.42
N ARG A 339 1.21 -13.11 -8.66
CA ARG A 339 0.35 -12.91 -9.84
C ARG A 339 -0.45 -11.61 -9.72
N VAL A 340 -1.03 -11.35 -8.54
CA VAL A 340 -1.75 -10.09 -8.27
C VAL A 340 -0.79 -8.89 -8.31
N LEU A 341 0.42 -9.01 -7.77
CA LEU A 341 1.49 -8.00 -7.84
C LEU A 341 1.99 -7.80 -9.28
N LYS A 342 2.04 -8.84 -10.11
CA LYS A 342 2.41 -8.71 -11.52
C LYS A 342 1.32 -8.01 -12.32
N GLU A 343 0.05 -8.38 -12.13
CA GLU A 343 -1.10 -7.71 -12.75
C GLU A 343 -1.20 -6.23 -12.28
N LEU A 344 -1.04 -5.96 -10.98
CA LEU A 344 -0.99 -4.60 -10.43
C LEU A 344 0.22 -3.79 -10.91
N ARG A 345 1.39 -4.42 -11.10
CA ARG A 345 2.59 -3.78 -11.65
C ARG A 345 2.42 -3.46 -13.13
N GLU A 346 1.86 -4.38 -13.91
CA GLU A 346 1.55 -4.15 -15.33
C GLU A 346 0.49 -3.04 -15.49
N ASP A 347 -0.52 -3.00 -14.62
CA ASP A 347 -1.51 -1.91 -14.56
C ASP A 347 -0.91 -0.58 -14.08
N ALA A 348 -0.01 -0.60 -13.09
CA ALA A 348 0.69 0.59 -12.60
C ALA A 348 1.69 1.13 -13.63
N ASP A 349 2.42 0.27 -14.33
CA ASP A 349 3.33 0.65 -15.42
C ASP A 349 2.53 1.18 -16.62
N SER A 350 1.39 0.58 -16.96
CA SER A 350 0.43 1.08 -17.96
C SER A 350 -0.14 2.44 -17.58
N MET A 351 -0.51 2.63 -16.31
CA MET A 351 -0.98 3.90 -15.78
C MET A 351 0.14 4.95 -15.75
N SER A 352 1.37 4.56 -15.43
CA SER A 352 2.57 5.40 -15.43
C SER A 352 2.94 5.88 -16.83
N ILE A 353 2.81 5.00 -17.84
CA ILE A 353 2.98 5.35 -19.26
C ILE A 353 1.85 6.29 -19.71
N ARG A 354 0.60 6.05 -19.30
CA ARG A 354 -0.53 6.95 -19.61
C ARG A 354 -0.36 8.32 -18.96
N ILE A 355 0.07 8.40 -17.70
CA ILE A 355 0.35 9.66 -17.00
C ILE A 355 1.56 10.36 -17.62
N SER A 356 2.64 9.64 -17.92
CA SER A 356 3.83 10.20 -18.58
C SER A 356 3.56 10.73 -19.99
N ASN A 357 2.69 10.06 -20.75
CA ASN A 357 2.28 10.49 -22.09
C ASN A 357 1.18 11.58 -22.08
N THR A 358 0.47 11.75 -20.96
CA THR A 358 -0.52 12.84 -20.79
C THR A 358 0.12 14.09 -20.19
N TYR A 359 1.26 13.96 -19.50
CA TYR A 359 1.98 15.03 -18.81
C TYR A 359 3.46 15.10 -19.24
N THR A 360 3.72 15.26 -20.53
CA THR A 360 5.06 15.64 -20.98
C THR A 360 5.33 17.09 -20.60
N LYS A 361 6.17 17.23 -19.57
CA LYS A 361 6.79 18.36 -18.86
C LYS A 361 7.30 19.57 -19.70
N GLY A 362 6.74 19.89 -20.85
CA GLY A 362 7.19 21.00 -21.70
C GLY A 362 6.07 21.70 -22.49
N GLU A 363 5.00 20.98 -22.84
CA GLU A 363 3.92 21.57 -23.64
C GLU A 363 2.98 22.43 -22.78
N THR A 364 2.65 21.99 -21.56
CA THR A 364 1.73 22.72 -20.67
C THR A 364 2.32 24.04 -20.14
N ASP A 365 3.61 24.09 -19.81
CA ASP A 365 4.27 25.32 -19.33
C ASP A 365 4.42 26.35 -20.46
N THR A 366 4.71 25.88 -21.68
CA THR A 366 4.81 26.73 -22.87
C THR A 366 3.43 27.23 -23.30
N GLU A 367 2.40 26.39 -23.23
CA GLU A 367 1.03 26.74 -23.57
C GLU A 367 0.42 27.70 -22.54
N ILE A 368 0.64 27.49 -21.24
CA ILE A 368 0.20 28.42 -20.18
C ILE A 368 0.93 29.76 -20.32
N ALA A 369 2.25 29.77 -20.54
CA ALA A 369 3.00 31.00 -20.78
C ALA A 369 2.55 31.71 -22.06
N SER A 370 2.23 30.96 -23.12
CA SER A 370 1.69 31.47 -24.38
C SER A 370 0.30 32.09 -24.19
N GLN A 371 -0.62 31.40 -23.52
CA GLN A 371 -1.98 31.89 -23.26
C GLN A 371 -1.98 33.11 -22.32
N ILE A 372 -1.11 33.15 -21.30
CA ILE A 372 -0.92 34.34 -20.45
C ILE A 372 -0.37 35.50 -21.27
N THR A 373 0.61 35.26 -22.14
CA THR A 373 1.19 36.30 -23.01
C THR A 373 0.15 36.81 -24.01
N GLN A 374 -0.66 35.92 -24.58
CA GLN A 374 -1.72 36.25 -25.52
C GLN A 374 -2.86 37.02 -24.84
N ALA A 375 -3.30 36.60 -23.66
CA ALA A 375 -4.31 37.31 -22.87
C ALA A 375 -3.82 38.69 -22.43
N THR A 376 -2.56 38.80 -21.99
CA THR A 376 -1.94 40.08 -21.63
C THR A 376 -1.83 41.02 -22.84
N GLY A 377 -1.50 40.46 -24.02
CA GLY A 377 -1.47 41.18 -25.29
C GLY A 377 -2.85 41.69 -25.72
N ASN A 378 -3.87 40.84 -25.63
CA ASN A 378 -5.25 41.19 -26.00
C ASN A 378 -5.82 42.27 -25.07
N ILE A 379 -5.58 42.18 -23.76
CA ILE A 379 -6.00 43.20 -22.79
C ILE A 379 -5.32 44.55 -23.09
N ARG A 380 -4.01 44.55 -23.41
CA ARG A 380 -3.30 45.77 -23.80
C ARG A 380 -3.86 46.40 -25.07
N LEU A 381 -4.21 45.56 -26.07
CA LEU A 381 -4.79 46.01 -27.33
C LEU A 381 -6.19 46.60 -27.15
N GLU A 382 -7.10 45.91 -26.46
CA GLU A 382 -8.46 46.41 -26.18
C GLU A 382 -8.43 47.74 -25.41
N VAL A 383 -7.59 47.84 -24.38
CA VAL A 383 -7.44 49.10 -23.63
C VAL A 383 -6.86 50.21 -24.52
N SER A 384 -5.93 49.90 -25.42
CA SER A 384 -5.36 50.90 -26.34
C SER A 384 -6.32 51.35 -27.44
N GLU A 385 -7.27 50.52 -27.85
CA GLU A 385 -8.24 50.84 -28.91
C GLU A 385 -9.44 51.66 -28.37
N THR A 386 -9.67 51.68 -27.06
CA THR A 386 -10.89 52.26 -26.46
C THR A 386 -10.69 53.68 -25.88
N TYR A 387 -9.45 54.15 -25.70
CA TYR A 387 -9.17 55.47 -25.12
C TYR A 387 -8.40 56.36 -26.10
N ALA A 388 -8.97 57.52 -26.45
CA ALA A 388 -8.20 58.61 -27.04
C ALA A 388 -7.11 59.04 -26.03
N THR A 389 -5.87 59.16 -26.50
CA THR A 389 -4.77 59.61 -25.64
C THR A 389 -5.00 61.04 -25.19
N LYS A 390 -4.50 61.42 -24.02
CA LYS A 390 -4.64 62.80 -23.47
C LYS A 390 -4.25 63.89 -24.48
N ALA A 391 -3.25 63.60 -25.32
CA ALA A 391 -2.79 64.48 -26.40
C ALA A 391 -3.80 64.63 -27.56
N GLU A 392 -4.63 63.63 -27.85
CA GLU A 392 -5.65 63.67 -28.90
C GLU A 392 -6.90 64.44 -28.44
N VAL A 393 -7.20 64.44 -27.15
CA VAL A 393 -8.34 65.18 -26.55
C VAL A 393 -8.02 66.67 -26.41
N GLU A 394 -6.77 67.04 -26.09
CA GLU A 394 -6.32 68.44 -25.95
C GLU A 394 -6.35 69.23 -27.27
N GLN A 395 -6.49 68.57 -28.44
CA GLN A 395 -6.50 69.22 -29.77
C GLN A 395 -7.90 69.49 -30.34
N ILE A 396 -8.97 69.15 -29.63
CA ILE A 396 -10.34 69.35 -30.12
C ILE A 396 -10.82 70.76 -29.74
N GLN A 397 -10.85 71.67 -30.71
CA GLN A 397 -11.40 73.03 -30.53
C GLN A 397 -12.82 73.11 -31.13
N VAL A 398 -13.85 73.19 -30.28
CA VAL A 398 -15.27 73.27 -30.68
C VAL A 398 -15.94 74.43 -29.96
N GLY A 399 -16.24 75.52 -30.67
CA GLY A 399 -16.93 76.70 -30.09
C GLY A 399 -16.10 77.42 -29.00
N GLY A 400 -16.51 78.63 -28.62
CA GLY A 400 -15.71 79.43 -27.66
C GLY A 400 -15.61 78.73 -26.30
N ARG A 401 -14.38 78.52 -25.82
CA ARG A 401 -14.09 78.01 -24.47
C ARG A 401 -14.66 78.99 -23.44
N ASN A 402 -15.47 78.51 -22.51
CA ASN A 402 -15.85 79.31 -21.35
C ASN A 402 -14.63 79.49 -20.45
N LEU A 403 -14.23 80.73 -20.25
CA LEU A 403 -13.10 81.09 -19.41
C LEU A 403 -13.48 81.22 -17.93
N LEU A 404 -14.78 81.30 -17.60
CA LEU A 404 -15.23 81.53 -16.22
C LEU A 404 -15.33 80.23 -15.41
N ALA A 405 -14.54 80.13 -14.35
CA ALA A 405 -14.67 79.08 -13.35
C ALA A 405 -16.00 79.20 -12.59
N ASN A 406 -16.61 78.05 -12.25
CA ASN A 406 -17.82 77.99 -11.41
C ASN A 406 -18.98 78.84 -11.94
N SER A 407 -19.13 78.89 -13.26
CA SER A 407 -20.12 79.75 -13.92
C SER A 407 -21.50 79.11 -14.12
N ASP A 408 -21.72 77.90 -13.61
CA ASP A 408 -23.05 77.26 -13.56
C ASP A 408 -23.90 77.85 -12.42
N ILE A 409 -24.07 79.16 -12.44
CA ILE A 409 -24.91 79.87 -11.49
C ILE A 409 -26.31 80.04 -12.08
N MET A 410 -27.32 79.97 -11.22
CA MET A 410 -28.70 80.34 -11.54
C MET A 410 -29.27 81.15 -10.38
N GLU A 411 -29.73 82.34 -10.67
CA GLU A 411 -30.34 83.25 -9.71
C GLU A 411 -31.73 83.67 -10.16
N THR A 412 -32.64 83.77 -9.19
CA THR A 412 -34.03 84.16 -9.43
C THR A 412 -34.43 85.33 -8.55
N ARG A 413 -35.28 86.24 -9.05
CA ARG A 413 -35.80 87.40 -8.30
C ARG A 413 -37.30 87.58 -8.48
N THR A 414 -38.01 87.72 -7.37
CA THR A 414 -39.43 88.12 -7.33
C THR A 414 -39.54 89.55 -6.80
N LYS A 415 -40.74 90.15 -6.93
CA LYS A 415 -41.05 91.49 -6.39
C LYS A 415 -40.81 91.64 -4.88
N ASP A 416 -40.85 90.54 -4.13
CA ASP A 416 -40.71 90.53 -2.67
C ASP A 416 -39.25 90.41 -2.20
N ALA A 417 -38.29 90.23 -3.11
CA ALA A 417 -36.90 89.96 -2.74
C ALA A 417 -36.25 91.21 -2.08
N THR A 418 -35.66 91.05 -0.89
CA THR A 418 -35.09 92.15 -0.09
C THR A 418 -33.56 92.10 0.04
N ASP A 419 -32.95 90.97 -0.32
CA ASP A 419 -31.51 90.75 -0.30
C ASP A 419 -30.82 91.40 -1.51
N THR A 420 -29.48 91.45 -1.52
CA THR A 420 -28.67 91.87 -2.68
C THR A 420 -27.53 90.88 -2.85
N LYS A 421 -27.34 90.33 -4.05
CA LYS A 421 -26.29 89.34 -4.31
C LYS A 421 -25.36 89.80 -5.43
N MET A 422 -24.07 89.49 -5.27
CA MET A 422 -23.07 89.70 -6.30
C MET A 422 -22.07 88.55 -6.32
N TYR A 423 -21.85 87.98 -7.51
CA TYR A 423 -20.84 86.94 -7.73
C TYR A 423 -19.69 87.54 -8.53
N SER A 424 -18.45 87.20 -8.17
CA SER A 424 -17.24 87.55 -8.93
C SER A 424 -16.72 86.27 -9.58
N LEU A 425 -17.18 85.96 -10.79
CA LEU A 425 -16.72 84.79 -11.53
C LEU A 425 -15.39 85.15 -12.20
N GLN A 426 -14.31 84.49 -11.81
CA GLN A 426 -12.98 84.78 -12.34
C GLN A 426 -12.69 83.88 -13.53
N VAL A 427 -11.78 84.33 -14.40
CA VAL A 427 -11.16 83.43 -15.36
C VAL A 427 -10.48 82.28 -14.59
N VAL A 428 -10.60 81.05 -15.12
CA VAL A 428 -10.02 79.81 -14.56
C VAL A 428 -8.56 79.98 -14.13
N ASP A 429 -8.22 79.42 -12.98
CA ASP A 429 -6.87 79.49 -12.41
C ASP A 429 -5.85 78.85 -13.36
N GLY A 430 -4.71 79.53 -13.56
CA GLY A 430 -3.65 79.07 -14.46
C GLY A 430 -3.82 79.48 -15.93
N TYR A 431 -4.92 80.13 -16.31
CA TYR A 431 -5.03 80.77 -17.63
C TYR A 431 -4.08 81.97 -17.72
N ASP A 432 -3.33 82.07 -18.81
CA ASP A 432 -2.46 83.23 -19.07
C ASP A 432 -3.30 84.45 -19.44
N LEU A 433 -3.59 85.30 -18.45
CA LEU A 433 -4.44 86.49 -18.60
C LEU A 433 -3.86 87.52 -19.58
N ASP A 434 -2.54 87.56 -19.77
CA ASP A 434 -1.90 88.51 -20.68
C ASP A 434 -2.26 88.19 -22.14
N THR A 435 -2.67 86.95 -22.45
CA THR A 435 -3.17 86.57 -23.78
C THR A 435 -4.51 87.20 -24.13
N LEU A 436 -5.23 87.78 -23.16
CA LEU A 436 -6.50 88.46 -23.39
C LEU A 436 -6.32 89.94 -23.71
N ILE A 437 -5.12 90.50 -23.56
CA ILE A 437 -4.86 91.93 -23.72
C ILE A 437 -5.02 92.34 -25.18
N ASN A 438 -5.78 93.42 -25.42
CA ASN A 438 -6.16 93.95 -26.73
C ASN A 438 -6.99 92.99 -27.60
N GLU A 439 -7.37 91.83 -27.09
CA GLU A 439 -8.25 90.90 -27.78
C GLU A 439 -9.73 91.28 -27.58
N GLU A 440 -10.58 90.85 -28.53
CA GLU A 440 -12.03 90.90 -28.36
C GLU A 440 -12.47 89.77 -27.43
N LEU A 441 -13.21 90.10 -26.38
CA LEU A 441 -13.83 89.16 -25.46
C LEU A 441 -15.35 89.28 -25.57
N THR A 442 -16.03 88.15 -25.74
CA THR A 442 -17.49 88.10 -25.68
C THR A 442 -17.91 87.60 -24.32
N VAL A 443 -18.71 88.40 -23.62
CA VAL A 443 -19.36 87.99 -22.39
C VAL A 443 -20.84 87.77 -22.67
N SER A 444 -21.41 86.66 -22.20
CA SER A 444 -22.82 86.33 -22.38
C SER A 444 -23.46 85.81 -21.10
N VAL A 445 -24.79 85.89 -21.00
CA VAL A 445 -25.58 85.35 -19.90
C VAL A 445 -27.00 85.04 -20.38
N TYR A 446 -27.65 84.01 -19.84
CA TYR A 446 -29.07 83.83 -20.04
C TYR A 446 -29.86 84.76 -19.10
N MET A 447 -30.83 85.50 -19.65
CA MET A 447 -31.63 86.42 -18.87
C MET A 447 -33.11 86.34 -19.23
N TYR A 448 -33.95 86.29 -18.21
CA TYR A 448 -35.40 86.48 -18.26
C TYR A 448 -35.77 87.56 -17.25
N SER A 449 -36.15 88.75 -17.71
CA SER A 449 -36.47 89.90 -16.87
C SER A 449 -37.62 90.75 -17.43
N PRO A 450 -38.79 90.17 -17.73
CA PRO A 450 -39.89 90.91 -18.35
C PRO A 450 -40.61 91.83 -17.35
N GLY A 451 -41.40 92.76 -17.90
CA GLY A 451 -42.27 93.66 -17.13
C GLY A 451 -41.54 94.82 -16.44
N GLU A 452 -42.29 95.58 -15.64
CA GLU A 452 -41.76 96.77 -14.98
C GLU A 452 -40.82 96.43 -13.81
N ARG A 453 -39.79 97.26 -13.65
CA ARG A 453 -38.79 97.19 -12.58
C ARG A 453 -39.19 98.06 -11.39
N ASP A 454 -38.82 97.63 -10.18
CA ASP A 454 -38.89 98.48 -8.99
C ASP A 454 -37.82 99.59 -9.02
N TRP A 455 -38.24 100.86 -9.18
CA TRP A 455 -37.37 102.03 -9.19
C TRP A 455 -37.13 102.63 -7.80
N SER A 456 -37.75 102.12 -6.73
CA SER A 456 -37.56 102.68 -5.38
C SER A 456 -36.17 102.38 -4.79
N LEU A 457 -35.41 101.47 -5.40
CA LEU A 457 -34.08 101.03 -4.95
C LEU A 457 -32.92 101.87 -5.52
N VAL A 458 -33.20 103.04 -6.11
CA VAL A 458 -32.27 103.81 -6.95
C VAL A 458 -31.49 104.90 -6.19
N GLU A 459 -31.83 105.19 -4.94
CA GLU A 459 -31.36 106.40 -4.20
C GLU A 459 -29.87 106.46 -3.79
N SER A 460 -28.99 105.63 -4.34
CA SER A 460 -27.54 105.87 -4.22
C SER A 460 -26.84 105.63 -5.55
N VAL A 461 -26.29 106.71 -6.11
CA VAL A 461 -25.53 106.75 -7.37
C VAL A 461 -24.30 105.86 -7.23
N GLY A 462 -24.41 104.60 -7.63
CA GLY A 462 -23.32 103.62 -7.52
C GLY A 462 -23.84 102.19 -7.51
N MET A 463 -23.99 101.60 -8.70
CA MET A 463 -24.15 100.15 -8.93
C MET A 463 -25.38 99.41 -8.37
N ARG A 464 -26.21 99.98 -7.47
CA ARG A 464 -27.32 99.27 -6.79
C ARG A 464 -28.61 99.03 -7.61
N ASN A 465 -28.66 99.42 -8.88
CA ASN A 465 -29.82 99.19 -9.77
C ASN A 465 -29.55 98.15 -10.87
N ARG A 466 -28.73 97.12 -10.60
CA ARG A 466 -28.23 96.17 -11.62
C ARG A 466 -28.90 94.80 -11.49
N PHE A 467 -29.44 94.29 -12.59
CA PHE A 467 -29.82 92.90 -12.78
C PHE A 467 -29.24 92.47 -14.12
N GLY A 468 -28.12 91.74 -14.09
CA GLY A 468 -27.30 91.41 -15.25
C GLY A 468 -25.82 91.25 -14.87
N ILE A 469 -24.93 91.33 -15.86
CA ILE A 469 -23.50 91.09 -15.69
C ILE A 469 -22.64 92.27 -16.16
N TYR A 470 -21.39 92.36 -15.70
CA TYR A 470 -20.38 93.24 -16.29
C TYR A 470 -18.98 92.64 -16.16
N VAL A 471 -18.06 93.05 -17.05
CA VAL A 471 -16.66 92.62 -17.03
C VAL A 471 -15.84 93.58 -16.17
N TYR A 472 -14.96 93.04 -15.36
CA TYR A 472 -14.02 93.75 -14.51
C TYR A 472 -12.61 93.23 -14.79
N ILE A 473 -11.71 94.14 -15.16
CA ILE A 473 -10.31 93.82 -15.47
C ILE A 473 -9.42 94.64 -14.56
N MET A 474 -8.49 93.98 -13.87
CA MET A 474 -7.41 94.62 -13.11
C MET A 474 -6.13 94.57 -13.92
N TRP A 475 -5.52 95.74 -14.10
CA TRP A 475 -4.27 95.94 -14.80
C TRP A 475 -3.14 96.21 -13.81
N ALA A 476 -1.93 95.82 -14.18
CA ALA A 476 -0.70 96.18 -13.47
C ALA A 476 0.33 96.78 -14.44
N ASN A 477 1.17 97.68 -13.92
CA ASN A 477 2.34 98.18 -14.61
C ASN A 477 3.63 97.57 -14.05
N ASP A 478 4.73 97.73 -14.77
CA ASP A 478 6.04 97.17 -14.40
C ASP A 478 6.59 97.72 -13.06
N ALA A 479 6.04 98.83 -12.56
CA ALA A 479 6.39 99.45 -11.28
C ALA A 479 5.51 98.97 -10.10
N GLY A 480 4.57 98.03 -10.34
CA GLY A 480 3.68 97.46 -9.33
C GLY A 480 2.43 98.29 -9.01
N GLY A 481 2.14 99.34 -9.77
CA GLY A 481 0.87 100.07 -9.71
C GLY A 481 -0.27 99.26 -10.34
N THR A 482 -1.48 99.39 -9.81
CA THR A 482 -2.68 98.70 -10.30
C THR A 482 -3.79 99.68 -10.70
N GLU A 483 -4.50 99.40 -11.78
CA GLU A 483 -5.65 100.17 -12.25
C GLU A 483 -6.78 99.25 -12.69
N ALA A 484 -8.03 99.60 -12.38
CA ALA A 484 -9.18 98.78 -12.72
C ALA A 484 -9.98 99.40 -13.88
N THR A 485 -10.36 98.57 -14.84
CA THR A 485 -11.31 98.95 -15.90
C THR A 485 -12.56 98.09 -15.81
N SER A 486 -13.70 98.67 -16.20
CA SER A 486 -14.97 97.95 -16.30
C SER A 486 -15.61 98.24 -17.66
N PRO A 487 -15.06 97.65 -18.74
CA PRO A 487 -15.56 97.89 -20.09
C PRO A 487 -17.01 97.41 -20.24
N ASN A 488 -17.83 98.19 -20.97
CA ASN A 488 -19.26 97.96 -21.16
C ASN A 488 -20.03 97.61 -19.88
N THR A 489 -20.09 98.55 -18.93
CA THR A 489 -20.98 98.48 -17.74
C THR A 489 -22.48 98.41 -18.05
N ASN A 490 -22.89 98.25 -19.31
CA ASN A 490 -24.26 98.40 -19.80
C ASN A 490 -24.89 97.12 -20.37
N LEU A 491 -24.44 95.92 -20.01
CA LEU A 491 -25.27 94.69 -20.16
C LEU A 491 -26.48 94.66 -19.19
N LEU A 492 -26.94 95.84 -18.81
CA LEU A 492 -27.73 96.15 -17.65
C LEU A 492 -28.89 97.03 -18.11
N SER A 493 -30.11 96.66 -17.69
CA SER A 493 -31.34 97.46 -17.73
C SER A 493 -32.29 97.38 -18.93
N GLN A 494 -32.35 96.24 -19.64
CA GLN A 494 -33.46 95.98 -20.60
C GLN A 494 -34.39 94.88 -20.08
N ALA A 495 -35.68 95.01 -20.38
CA ALA A 495 -36.62 93.91 -20.23
C ALA A 495 -36.26 92.84 -21.26
N VAL A 496 -35.87 91.65 -20.81
CA VAL A 496 -35.45 90.57 -21.68
C VAL A 496 -36.41 89.41 -21.53
N ASP A 497 -37.06 89.05 -22.63
CA ASP A 497 -37.94 87.88 -22.68
C ASP A 497 -37.11 86.63 -23.03
N GLY A 498 -36.45 86.07 -22.02
CA GLY A 498 -35.93 84.70 -22.00
C GLY A 498 -34.95 84.35 -23.12
N LYS A 499 -33.75 84.96 -23.14
CA LYS A 499 -32.72 84.65 -24.13
C LYS A 499 -31.31 84.86 -23.58
N ARG A 500 -30.32 84.25 -24.25
CA ARG A 500 -28.91 84.56 -24.04
C ARG A 500 -28.60 85.93 -24.64
N ILE A 501 -28.17 86.86 -23.79
CA ILE A 501 -27.69 88.17 -24.19
C ILE A 501 -26.17 88.19 -24.12
N HIS A 502 -25.54 89.02 -24.94
CA HIS A 502 -24.08 89.13 -24.97
C HIS A 502 -23.62 90.55 -25.29
N ALA A 503 -22.39 90.87 -24.90
CA ALA A 503 -21.66 92.03 -25.39
C ALA A 503 -20.21 91.64 -25.66
N THR A 504 -19.63 92.32 -26.65
CA THR A 504 -18.20 92.22 -26.96
C THR A 504 -17.50 93.42 -26.33
N ILE A 505 -16.36 93.16 -25.68
CA ILE A 505 -15.45 94.18 -25.14
C ILE A 505 -14.05 93.92 -25.69
N THR A 506 -13.29 94.98 -25.92
CA THR A 506 -11.84 94.86 -26.14
C THR A 506 -11.15 95.11 -24.82
N ALA A 507 -10.30 94.19 -24.37
CA ALA A 507 -9.56 94.35 -23.12
C ALA A 507 -8.33 95.25 -23.35
N THR A 508 -8.56 96.56 -23.49
CA THR A 508 -7.49 97.53 -23.73
C THR A 508 -6.92 98.05 -22.40
N PRO A 509 -5.59 97.99 -22.17
CA PRO A 509 -4.98 98.50 -20.95
C PRO A 509 -5.01 100.05 -20.90
N PRO A 510 -5.12 100.65 -19.70
CA PRO A 510 -4.85 102.08 -19.51
C PRO A 510 -3.41 102.45 -19.86
N GLU A 511 -3.17 103.72 -20.18
CA GLU A 511 -1.82 104.20 -20.53
C GLU A 511 -0.81 103.91 -19.41
N GLY A 512 0.28 103.23 -19.76
CA GLY A 512 1.35 102.85 -18.81
C GLY A 512 1.14 101.51 -18.09
N TYR A 513 0.08 100.75 -18.39
CA TYR A 513 -0.17 99.41 -17.85
C TYR A 513 0.05 98.34 -18.93
N THR A 514 0.67 97.22 -18.54
CA THR A 514 1.22 96.21 -19.47
C THR A 514 0.74 94.78 -19.18
N HIS A 515 0.24 94.52 -17.97
CA HIS A 515 -0.18 93.18 -17.53
C HIS A 515 -1.63 93.15 -17.04
N MET A 516 -2.32 92.03 -17.30
CA MET A 516 -3.65 91.75 -16.77
C MET A 516 -3.51 90.81 -15.56
N THR A 517 -3.87 91.28 -14.37
CA THR A 517 -3.76 90.50 -13.13
C THR A 517 -5.07 89.84 -12.71
N LYS A 518 -6.20 90.31 -13.24
CA LYS A 518 -7.51 89.71 -13.03
C LYS A 518 -8.44 90.04 -14.19
N CYS A 519 -9.16 89.04 -14.67
CA CYS A 519 -10.35 89.22 -15.49
C CYS A 519 -11.51 88.48 -14.82
N ALA A 520 -12.61 89.18 -14.56
CA ALA A 520 -13.77 88.60 -13.91
C ALA A 520 -15.07 89.14 -14.51
N VAL A 521 -16.09 88.29 -14.49
CA VAL A 521 -17.47 88.67 -14.78
C VAL A 521 -18.21 88.77 -13.47
N TYR A 522 -18.63 89.98 -13.15
CA TYR A 522 -19.46 90.26 -12.00
C TYR A 522 -20.93 90.07 -12.37
N VAL A 523 -21.60 89.19 -11.64
CA VAL A 523 -23.04 88.98 -11.77
C VAL A 523 -23.73 89.76 -10.67
N CYS A 524 -24.53 90.75 -11.05
CA CYS A 524 -25.25 91.61 -10.12
C CYS A 524 -26.73 91.27 -10.12
N VAL A 525 -27.25 90.94 -8.94
CA VAL A 525 -28.66 90.63 -8.71
C VAL A 525 -29.18 91.59 -7.64
N TYR A 526 -29.28 92.88 -7.98
CA TYR A 526 -29.71 93.96 -7.10
C TYR A 526 -31.11 94.49 -7.42
N ALA A 527 -31.45 94.60 -8.71
CA ALA A 527 -32.79 95.02 -9.12
C ALA A 527 -33.78 93.85 -9.09
N ARG A 528 -35.06 94.18 -8.92
CA ARG A 528 -36.17 93.24 -8.81
C ARG A 528 -37.40 93.75 -9.60
N PRO A 529 -38.37 92.88 -9.90
CA PRO A 529 -39.67 93.27 -10.45
C PRO A 529 -40.37 94.35 -9.59
N ALA A 530 -41.12 95.26 -10.23
CA ALA A 530 -41.99 96.22 -9.53
C ALA A 530 -43.07 95.50 -8.72
N SER A 531 -43.68 96.18 -7.74
CA SER A 531 -44.81 95.62 -6.97
C SER A 531 -46.01 95.21 -7.85
N THR A 532 -46.14 95.83 -9.04
CA THR A 532 -47.12 95.52 -10.07
C THR A 532 -46.72 94.37 -11.01
N ASN A 533 -45.50 93.83 -10.87
CA ASN A 533 -44.94 92.81 -11.75
C ASN A 533 -44.77 91.47 -11.01
N ASP A 534 -45.60 90.49 -11.35
CA ASP A 534 -45.58 89.14 -10.76
C ASP A 534 -44.57 88.19 -11.42
N ALA A 535 -43.77 88.65 -12.39
CA ALA A 535 -42.77 87.81 -13.03
C ALA A 535 -41.61 87.44 -12.07
N THR A 536 -41.11 86.20 -12.17
CA THR A 536 -39.84 85.80 -11.55
C THR A 536 -38.73 86.04 -12.55
N TRP A 537 -37.86 87.01 -12.29
CA TRP A 537 -36.69 87.24 -13.11
C TRP A 537 -35.65 86.14 -12.89
N VAL A 538 -34.93 85.74 -13.94
CA VAL A 538 -33.89 84.71 -13.93
C VAL A 538 -32.63 85.24 -14.60
N LEU A 539 -31.48 84.95 -14.00
CA LEU A 539 -30.16 85.13 -14.58
C LEU A 539 -29.38 83.84 -14.37
N SER A 540 -28.86 83.24 -15.44
CA SER A 540 -28.07 82.02 -15.33
C SER A 540 -26.95 81.90 -16.34
N GLN A 541 -26.02 81.01 -16.04
CA GLN A 541 -25.01 80.54 -16.98
C GLN A 541 -24.22 81.66 -17.68
N PRO A 542 -23.59 82.58 -16.93
CA PRO A 542 -22.65 83.53 -17.50
C PRO A 542 -21.48 82.81 -18.18
N LYS A 543 -21.02 83.36 -19.29
CA LYS A 543 -19.92 82.83 -20.09
C LYS A 543 -19.00 83.97 -20.50
N LEU A 544 -17.69 83.77 -20.41
CA LEU A 544 -16.69 84.67 -21.02
C LEU A 544 -15.91 83.87 -22.05
N GLU A 545 -15.79 84.40 -23.26
CA GLU A 545 -15.18 83.72 -24.39
C GLU A 545 -14.21 84.67 -25.11
N LEU A 546 -13.08 84.16 -25.58
CA LEU A 546 -12.21 84.88 -26.51
C LEU A 546 -12.89 84.94 -27.89
N GLY A 547 -12.91 86.12 -28.51
CA GLY A 547 -13.54 86.41 -29.79
C GLY A 547 -14.79 87.29 -29.67
N ASN A 548 -15.44 87.55 -30.80
CA ASN A 548 -16.57 88.50 -30.93
C ASN A 548 -17.94 87.85 -31.17
N LYS A 549 -18.03 86.53 -31.04
CA LYS A 549 -19.28 85.76 -31.20
C LYS A 549 -19.62 85.03 -29.91
N ALA A 550 -20.83 85.24 -29.41
CA ALA A 550 -21.35 84.47 -28.28
C ALA A 550 -21.76 83.07 -28.73
N THR A 551 -21.46 82.07 -27.92
CA THR A 551 -22.00 80.72 -28.09
C THR A 551 -22.82 80.28 -26.88
N ASP A 552 -23.52 79.15 -27.00
CA ASP A 552 -24.27 78.59 -25.88
C ASP A 552 -23.34 78.22 -24.71
N TRP A 553 -23.91 78.18 -23.50
CA TRP A 553 -23.10 77.92 -22.32
C TRP A 553 -22.63 76.47 -22.25
N THR A 554 -21.36 76.36 -21.90
CA THR A 554 -20.69 75.14 -21.46
C THR A 554 -19.95 75.49 -20.17
N PRO A 555 -19.77 74.54 -19.24
CA PRO A 555 -18.86 74.75 -18.12
C PRO A 555 -17.44 75.02 -18.63
N ALA A 556 -16.58 75.64 -17.81
CA ALA A 556 -15.18 75.73 -18.15
C ALA A 556 -14.60 74.29 -18.21
N PRO A 557 -13.71 73.95 -19.17
CA PRO A 557 -13.13 72.61 -19.26
C PRO A 557 -12.50 72.12 -17.94
N GLU A 558 -11.93 73.04 -17.18
CA GLU A 558 -11.37 72.83 -15.84
C GLU A 558 -12.41 72.28 -14.86
N ASP A 559 -13.64 72.81 -14.85
CA ASP A 559 -14.74 72.36 -13.97
C ASP A 559 -15.16 70.90 -14.29
N THR A 560 -14.94 70.42 -15.53
CA THR A 560 -15.28 69.05 -15.95
C THR A 560 -14.12 68.05 -15.83
N SER A 561 -12.88 68.54 -15.84
CA SER A 561 -11.68 67.70 -15.77
C SER A 561 -11.49 67.07 -14.40
N GLU A 562 -11.94 67.74 -13.34
CA GLU A 562 -11.85 67.25 -11.96
C GLU A 562 -12.76 66.02 -11.73
N ALA A 563 -14.00 66.08 -12.23
CA ALA A 563 -14.94 64.94 -12.16
C ALA A 563 -14.44 63.72 -12.95
N ILE A 564 -13.75 63.94 -14.08
CA ILE A 564 -13.15 62.86 -14.87
C ILE A 564 -12.00 62.18 -14.10
N ASN A 565 -11.17 62.95 -13.39
CA ASN A 565 -10.06 62.40 -12.60
C ASN A 565 -10.55 61.57 -11.39
N GLU A 566 -11.62 61.99 -10.72
CA GLU A 566 -12.24 61.20 -9.64
C GLU A 566 -12.82 59.89 -10.17
N ALA A 567 -13.51 59.93 -11.31
CA ALA A 567 -14.05 58.73 -11.96
C ALA A 567 -12.93 57.78 -12.40
N MET A 568 -11.84 58.31 -12.98
CA MET A 568 -10.65 57.51 -13.35
C MET A 568 -10.01 56.85 -12.12
N THR A 569 -9.87 57.57 -11.02
CA THR A 569 -9.31 57.03 -9.77
C THR A 569 -10.17 55.87 -9.24
N THR A 570 -11.49 56.06 -9.22
CA THR A 570 -12.44 55.02 -8.78
C THR A 570 -12.39 53.77 -9.65
N VAL A 571 -12.24 53.93 -10.98
CA VAL A 571 -12.12 52.80 -11.92
C VAL A 571 -10.79 52.07 -11.74
N ILE A 572 -9.69 52.79 -11.53
CA ILE A 572 -8.38 52.20 -11.25
C ILE A 572 -8.45 51.37 -9.97
N GLU A 573 -8.99 51.91 -8.88
CA GLU A 573 -9.12 51.18 -7.61
C GLU A 573 -9.96 49.91 -7.73
N ARG A 574 -11.10 49.98 -8.44
CA ARG A 574 -11.95 48.80 -8.70
C ARG A 574 -11.25 47.74 -9.54
N THR A 575 -10.45 48.16 -10.52
CA THR A 575 -9.73 47.24 -11.41
C THR A 575 -8.57 46.57 -10.67
N SER A 576 -7.83 47.32 -9.86
CA SER A 576 -6.79 46.77 -8.99
C SER A 576 -7.35 45.75 -8.00
N ALA A 577 -8.46 46.05 -7.33
CA ALA A 577 -9.10 45.10 -6.42
C ALA A 577 -9.56 43.81 -7.12
N ALA A 578 -10.08 43.90 -8.34
CA ALA A 578 -10.47 42.73 -9.13
C ALA A 578 -9.25 41.88 -9.55
N LEU A 579 -8.14 42.53 -9.89
CA LEU A 579 -6.88 41.86 -10.21
C LEU A 579 -6.29 41.14 -8.99
N ASP A 580 -6.34 41.75 -7.81
CA ASP A 580 -5.86 41.12 -6.57
C ASP A 580 -6.67 39.87 -6.22
N ILE A 581 -8.01 39.95 -6.32
CA ILE A 581 -8.90 38.79 -6.12
C ILE A 581 -8.59 37.66 -7.11
N ALA A 582 -8.36 38.01 -8.39
CA ALA A 582 -8.00 37.02 -9.40
C ALA A 582 -6.64 36.37 -9.09
N ASN A 583 -5.66 37.16 -8.66
CA ASN A 583 -4.32 36.69 -8.31
C ASN A 583 -4.34 35.76 -7.08
N ASP A 584 -5.11 36.11 -6.05
CA ASP A 584 -5.28 35.28 -4.85
C ASP A 584 -5.96 33.94 -5.16
N ASN A 585 -6.98 33.94 -6.03
CA ASN A 585 -7.64 32.70 -6.46
C ASN A 585 -6.70 31.79 -7.28
N ILE A 586 -5.86 32.38 -8.14
CA ILE A 586 -4.85 31.64 -8.90
C ILE A 586 -3.80 31.04 -7.95
N LEU A 587 -3.26 31.83 -7.02
CA LEU A 587 -2.29 31.38 -6.02
C LEU A 587 -2.87 30.27 -5.13
N SER A 588 -4.13 30.40 -4.69
CA SER A 588 -4.82 29.39 -3.89
C SER A 588 -5.02 28.08 -4.67
N THR A 589 -5.43 28.16 -5.93
CA THR A 589 -5.62 26.99 -6.80
C THR A 589 -4.28 26.29 -7.06
N VAL A 590 -3.23 27.04 -7.40
CA VAL A 590 -1.88 26.51 -7.64
C VAL A 590 -1.30 25.89 -6.36
N ALA A 591 -1.47 26.52 -5.20
CA ALA A 591 -1.03 25.97 -3.92
C ALA A 591 -1.73 24.63 -3.62
N SER A 592 -3.04 24.53 -3.87
CA SER A 592 -3.80 23.30 -3.65
C SER A 592 -3.34 22.13 -4.54
N GLU A 593 -2.99 22.41 -5.79
CA GLU A 593 -2.49 21.40 -6.73
C GLU A 593 -1.03 21.01 -6.45
N TYR A 594 -0.19 21.95 -5.98
CA TYR A 594 1.17 21.65 -5.52
C TYR A 594 1.20 20.83 -4.21
N SER A 595 0.26 21.03 -3.29
CA SER A 595 0.16 20.24 -2.06
C SER A 595 -0.11 18.75 -2.33
N LYS A 596 -0.97 18.43 -3.30
CA LYS A 596 -1.20 17.02 -3.72
C LYS A 596 0.07 16.36 -4.26
N LYS A 597 0.98 17.14 -4.84
CA LYS A 597 2.27 16.65 -5.38
C LYS A 597 3.27 16.33 -4.27
N SER A 598 3.31 17.10 -3.17
CA SER A 598 4.20 16.76 -2.04
C SER A 598 3.72 15.52 -1.29
N GLU A 599 2.40 15.37 -1.13
CA GLU A 599 1.80 14.15 -0.56
C GLU A 599 2.12 12.92 -1.41
N LEU A 600 2.12 13.06 -2.75
CA LEU A 600 2.52 11.98 -3.65
C LEU A 600 4.02 11.63 -3.57
N GLU A 601 4.89 12.63 -3.36
CA GLU A 601 6.33 12.40 -3.20
C GLU A 601 6.65 11.75 -1.84
N GLU A 602 5.90 12.08 -0.77
CA GLU A 602 5.97 11.39 0.51
C GLU A 602 5.49 9.93 0.40
N VAL A 603 4.37 9.69 -0.28
CA VAL A 603 3.89 8.32 -0.55
C VAL A 603 4.90 7.55 -1.38
N ARG A 604 5.57 8.20 -2.34
CA ARG A 604 6.64 7.60 -3.14
C ARG A 604 7.88 7.27 -2.30
N GLN A 605 8.37 8.19 -1.48
CA GLN A 605 9.50 7.93 -0.59
C GLN A 605 9.19 6.83 0.43
N TYR A 606 7.97 6.82 0.97
CA TYR A 606 7.49 5.76 1.85
C TYR A 606 7.47 4.40 1.14
N THR A 607 6.98 4.38 -0.11
CA THR A 607 6.92 3.16 -0.94
C THR A 607 8.31 2.67 -1.30
N ASP A 608 9.22 3.53 -1.77
CA ASP A 608 10.60 3.17 -2.10
C ASP A 608 11.35 2.64 -0.87
N THR A 609 11.13 3.25 0.30
CA THR A 609 11.73 2.79 1.57
C THR A 609 11.22 1.40 1.95
N LYS A 610 9.93 1.13 1.81
CA LYS A 610 9.34 -0.18 2.13
C LYS A 610 9.75 -1.26 1.13
N VAL A 611 9.85 -0.91 -0.15
CA VAL A 611 10.36 -1.80 -1.20
C VAL A 611 11.83 -2.15 -0.92
N GLN A 612 12.65 -1.16 -0.56
CA GLN A 612 14.06 -1.40 -0.22
C GLN A 612 14.22 -2.23 1.05
N GLN A 613 13.48 -1.92 2.13
CA GLN A 613 13.49 -2.72 3.37
C GLN A 613 13.08 -4.18 3.13
N THR A 614 12.11 -4.41 2.25
CA THR A 614 11.68 -5.76 1.87
C THR A 614 12.74 -6.47 1.03
N ALA A 615 13.37 -5.78 0.08
CA ALA A 615 14.48 -6.32 -0.70
C ALA A 615 15.69 -6.66 0.17
N ASP A 616 16.00 -5.81 1.16
CA ASP A 616 17.09 -6.02 2.11
C ASP A 616 16.80 -7.21 3.04
N SER A 617 15.55 -7.35 3.52
CA SER A 617 15.12 -8.49 4.31
C SER A 617 15.18 -9.79 3.51
N ILE A 618 14.73 -9.78 2.25
CA ILE A 618 14.81 -10.94 1.34
C ILE A 618 16.28 -11.31 1.07
N THR A 619 17.14 -10.31 0.86
CA THR A 619 18.58 -10.52 0.65
C THR A 619 19.22 -11.14 1.88
N TYR A 620 18.89 -10.64 3.08
CA TYR A 620 19.36 -11.20 4.34
C TYR A 620 18.93 -12.65 4.53
N THR A 621 17.66 -12.97 4.27
CA THR A 621 17.16 -14.35 4.33
C THR A 621 17.88 -15.26 3.33
N PHE A 622 18.08 -14.81 2.09
CA PHE A 622 18.83 -15.57 1.07
C PHE A 622 20.29 -15.82 1.49
N SER A 623 20.96 -14.81 2.04
CA SER A 623 22.31 -14.94 2.58
C SER A 623 22.37 -15.95 3.72
N THR A 624 21.43 -15.92 4.65
CA THR A 624 21.40 -16.83 5.80
C THR A 624 21.13 -18.28 5.37
N VAL A 625 20.29 -18.48 4.35
CA VAL A 625 20.02 -19.79 3.75
C VAL A 625 21.24 -20.30 2.97
N GLN A 626 21.93 -19.43 2.22
CA GLN A 626 23.16 -19.80 1.53
C GLN A 626 24.26 -20.22 2.52
N GLU A 627 24.42 -19.48 3.63
CA GLU A 627 25.36 -19.87 4.70
C GLU A 627 25.01 -21.23 5.33
N ALA A 628 23.72 -21.53 5.51
CA ALA A 628 23.27 -22.83 6.00
C ALA A 628 23.53 -23.96 4.99
N LEU A 629 23.36 -23.72 3.68
CA LEU A 629 23.70 -24.65 2.61
C LEU A 629 25.21 -24.91 2.55
N ASP A 630 26.02 -23.86 2.65
CA ASP A 630 27.48 -23.97 2.65
C ASP A 630 27.98 -24.76 3.87
N LEU A 631 27.36 -24.58 5.04
CA LEU A 631 27.63 -25.37 6.25
C LEU A 631 27.24 -26.84 6.10
N LEU A 632 26.13 -27.13 5.42
CA LEU A 632 25.69 -28.48 5.11
C LEU A 632 26.62 -29.17 4.12
N ASP A 633 26.97 -28.50 3.03
CA ASP A 633 27.95 -28.99 2.05
C ASP A 633 29.29 -29.29 2.72
N GLY A 634 29.78 -28.40 3.59
CA GLY A 634 31.00 -28.64 4.37
C GLY A 634 30.92 -29.87 5.30
N LYS A 635 29.77 -30.12 5.92
CA LYS A 635 29.55 -31.33 6.74
C LYS A 635 29.46 -32.60 5.89
N VAL A 636 28.85 -32.53 4.71
CA VAL A 636 28.75 -33.65 3.76
C VAL A 636 30.13 -34.00 3.22
N ASP A 637 30.95 -33.01 2.85
CA ASP A 637 32.33 -33.21 2.43
C ASP A 637 33.20 -33.81 3.54
N GLN A 638 33.04 -33.36 4.79
CA GLN A 638 33.75 -33.95 5.93
C GLN A 638 33.33 -35.41 6.17
N ASN A 639 32.02 -35.71 6.14
CA ASN A 639 31.53 -37.09 6.26
C ASN A 639 32.05 -37.99 5.13
N LYS A 640 32.19 -37.44 3.92
CA LYS A 640 32.78 -38.14 2.78
C LYS A 640 34.28 -38.40 3.00
N LEU A 641 35.02 -37.44 3.52
CA LEU A 641 36.45 -37.62 3.88
C LEU A 641 36.62 -38.67 4.98
N ASP A 642 35.76 -38.64 6.00
CA ASP A 642 35.74 -39.61 7.10
C ASP A 642 35.38 -41.02 6.59
N LEU A 643 34.44 -41.12 5.64
CA LEU A 643 34.12 -42.37 4.94
C LEU A 643 35.31 -42.87 4.11
N GLU A 644 35.93 -42.02 3.29
CA GLU A 644 37.09 -42.39 2.45
C GLU A 644 38.33 -42.78 3.28
N GLU A 645 38.44 -42.30 4.53
CA GLU A 645 39.48 -42.71 5.47
C GLU A 645 39.38 -44.20 5.82
N TYR A 646 38.17 -44.78 5.91
CA TYR A 646 37.98 -46.17 6.34
C TYR A 646 37.41 -47.10 5.27
N ILE A 647 36.74 -46.56 4.25
CA ILE A 647 36.03 -47.31 3.20
C ILE A 647 36.33 -46.66 1.85
N ARG A 648 36.91 -47.41 0.92
CA ARG A 648 37.29 -46.91 -0.40
C ARG A 648 36.72 -47.79 -1.51
N PHE A 649 36.16 -47.15 -2.53
CA PHE A 649 35.59 -47.81 -3.71
C PHE A 649 36.48 -47.56 -4.93
N ALA A 650 36.91 -48.62 -5.62
CA ALA A 650 37.70 -48.54 -6.85
C ALA A 650 37.17 -49.54 -7.89
N GLY A 651 36.23 -49.09 -8.72
CA GLY A 651 35.51 -49.98 -9.64
C GLY A 651 34.65 -51.00 -8.87
N ALA A 652 34.89 -52.29 -9.07
CA ALA A 652 34.21 -53.37 -8.35
C ALA A 652 34.91 -53.78 -7.04
N LEU A 653 35.96 -53.08 -6.62
CA LEU A 653 36.71 -53.34 -5.40
C LEU A 653 36.23 -52.41 -4.27
N ILE A 654 35.96 -52.99 -3.10
CA ILE A 654 35.75 -52.29 -1.83
C ILE A 654 36.93 -52.58 -0.92
N GLU A 655 37.61 -51.55 -0.43
CA GLU A 655 38.68 -51.65 0.56
C GLU A 655 38.21 -51.09 1.91
N LEU A 656 38.33 -51.87 2.96
CA LEU A 656 37.92 -51.57 4.33
C LEU A 656 39.14 -51.49 5.25
N GLY A 657 39.23 -50.46 6.07
CA GLY A 657 40.32 -50.22 7.01
C GLY A 657 40.89 -48.82 6.86
N LYS A 658 41.40 -48.27 7.97
CA LYS A 658 41.98 -46.91 8.01
C LYS A 658 43.04 -46.76 6.92
N ARG A 659 43.04 -45.66 6.17
CA ARG A 659 44.01 -45.39 5.11
C ARG A 659 45.44 -45.44 5.68
N GLY A 660 46.31 -46.24 5.07
CA GLY A 660 47.68 -46.46 5.56
C GLY A 660 47.80 -47.47 6.71
N SER A 661 46.70 -48.07 7.17
CA SER A 661 46.74 -49.20 8.10
C SER A 661 47.45 -50.40 7.46
N PRO A 662 48.33 -51.10 8.20
CA PRO A 662 48.88 -52.37 7.75
C PRO A 662 47.80 -53.46 7.63
N PHE A 663 46.68 -53.33 8.36
CA PHE A 663 45.56 -54.27 8.29
C PHE A 663 44.39 -53.67 7.51
N VAL A 664 44.00 -54.33 6.42
CA VAL A 664 42.86 -53.94 5.57
C VAL A 664 42.11 -55.16 5.07
N ALA A 665 40.82 -55.05 4.80
CA ALA A 665 40.04 -56.04 4.08
C ALA A 665 39.68 -55.54 2.68
N LYS A 666 39.65 -56.44 1.69
CA LYS A 666 39.38 -56.14 0.29
C LYS A 666 38.31 -57.09 -0.23
N LEU A 667 37.21 -56.55 -0.70
CA LEU A 667 36.13 -57.31 -1.35
C LEU A 667 36.13 -56.98 -2.84
N ASP A 668 36.39 -57.97 -3.68
CA ASP A 668 36.19 -57.91 -5.11
C ASP A 668 35.17 -58.96 -5.58
N ASN A 669 34.95 -59.05 -6.88
CA ASN A 669 34.00 -60.00 -7.48
C ASN A 669 34.44 -61.46 -7.43
N THR A 670 35.65 -61.75 -6.93
CA THR A 670 36.21 -63.11 -6.83
C THR A 670 36.40 -63.56 -5.38
N LYS A 671 36.67 -62.65 -4.45
CA LYS A 671 36.96 -62.99 -3.05
C LYS A 671 36.81 -61.81 -2.07
N LEU A 672 36.57 -62.16 -0.82
CA LEU A 672 36.81 -61.27 0.33
C LEU A 672 38.16 -61.65 0.96
N ALA A 673 39.15 -60.77 0.90
CA ALA A 673 40.49 -61.00 1.43
C ALA A 673 40.79 -60.09 2.62
N PHE A 674 41.46 -60.62 3.64
CA PHE A 674 42.05 -59.90 4.75
C PHE A 674 43.55 -59.81 4.52
N LEU A 675 44.10 -58.60 4.56
CA LEU A 675 45.50 -58.32 4.29
C LEU A 675 46.17 -57.75 5.55
N GLN A 676 47.39 -58.20 5.79
CA GLN A 676 48.34 -57.60 6.73
C GLN A 676 49.61 -57.22 5.95
N ASP A 677 50.03 -55.96 6.03
CA ASP A 677 51.16 -55.39 5.30
C ASP A 677 51.09 -55.65 3.79
N GLY A 678 49.87 -55.59 3.23
CA GLY A 678 49.59 -55.87 1.82
C GLY A 678 49.63 -57.35 1.42
N ARG A 679 49.86 -58.27 2.37
CA ARG A 679 49.82 -59.73 2.14
C ARG A 679 48.49 -60.30 2.57
N GLU A 680 47.89 -61.12 1.72
CA GLU A 680 46.66 -61.86 2.04
C GLU A 680 46.93 -62.91 3.12
N ILE A 681 46.29 -62.76 4.28
CA ILE A 681 46.43 -63.66 5.44
C ILE A 681 45.20 -64.55 5.66
N ALA A 682 44.06 -64.15 5.09
CA ALA A 682 42.87 -64.99 4.99
C ALA A 682 42.01 -64.51 3.82
N TYR A 683 41.26 -65.41 3.19
CA TYR A 683 40.24 -65.01 2.22
C TYR A 683 39.10 -66.03 2.11
N ILE A 684 37.94 -65.55 1.68
CA ILE A 684 36.79 -66.37 1.33
C ILE A 684 36.58 -66.30 -0.18
N SER A 685 36.59 -67.46 -0.85
CA SER A 685 36.30 -67.58 -2.28
C SER A 685 35.82 -68.99 -2.60
N ASN A 686 34.88 -69.13 -3.54
CA ASN A 686 34.41 -70.43 -4.05
C ASN A 686 34.11 -71.46 -2.94
N ASN A 687 33.24 -71.07 -1.99
CA ASN A 687 32.83 -71.88 -0.84
C ASN A 687 33.97 -72.32 0.10
N THR A 688 35.14 -71.69 0.02
CA THR A 688 36.32 -72.04 0.82
C THR A 688 36.80 -70.82 1.60
N LEU A 689 36.98 -70.98 2.91
CA LEU A 689 37.71 -70.05 3.77
C LEU A 689 39.16 -70.54 3.85
N ASN A 690 40.08 -69.76 3.29
CA ASN A 690 41.52 -70.01 3.34
C ASN A 690 42.12 -69.10 4.39
N ILE A 691 42.85 -69.65 5.36
CA ILE A 691 43.49 -68.90 6.44
C ILE A 691 44.94 -69.39 6.53
N THR A 692 45.90 -68.46 6.57
CA THR A 692 47.33 -68.79 6.70
C THR A 692 47.64 -69.39 8.06
N ASP A 693 47.18 -68.74 9.14
CA ASP A 693 47.36 -69.18 10.53
C ASP A 693 46.08 -68.94 11.33
N ALA A 694 45.63 -69.92 12.12
CA ALA A 694 44.44 -69.81 12.96
C ALA A 694 44.73 -70.17 14.42
N ILE A 695 44.30 -69.31 15.35
CA ILE A 695 44.29 -69.59 16.79
C ILE A 695 42.83 -69.69 17.25
N ILE A 696 42.36 -70.91 17.54
CA ILE A 696 40.99 -71.15 17.99
C ILE A 696 40.94 -71.15 19.52
N LYS A 697 40.33 -70.10 20.10
CA LYS A 697 40.21 -69.94 21.56
C LYS A 697 39.03 -70.69 22.20
N GLY A 698 38.05 -71.06 21.38
CA GLY A 698 36.82 -71.73 21.83
C GLY A 698 36.86 -73.22 21.53
N LYS A 699 36.22 -73.60 20.43
CA LYS A 699 36.10 -75.00 20.01
C LYS A 699 36.23 -75.08 18.50
N LEU A 700 36.99 -76.07 18.01
CA LEU A 700 37.02 -76.43 16.60
C LEU A 700 36.16 -77.67 16.40
N THR A 701 35.08 -77.52 15.63
CA THR A 701 34.12 -78.59 15.33
C THR A 701 33.95 -78.71 13.82
N MET A 702 34.05 -79.91 13.28
CA MET A 702 33.73 -80.23 11.89
C MET A 702 32.38 -80.94 11.82
N THR A 703 31.39 -80.32 11.18
CA THR A 703 30.07 -80.92 11.01
C THR A 703 30.07 -81.92 9.85
N MET A 704 29.44 -83.07 10.06
CA MET A 704 29.21 -84.11 9.05
C MET A 704 27.74 -84.52 9.06
N VAL A 705 27.29 -85.19 8.01
CA VAL A 705 25.92 -85.76 7.99
C VAL A 705 25.82 -86.81 9.11
N GLY A 706 24.97 -86.54 10.10
CA GLY A 706 24.73 -87.42 11.25
C GLY A 706 25.47 -87.08 12.54
N GLY A 707 26.34 -86.05 12.55
CA GLY A 707 27.01 -85.60 13.78
C GLY A 707 28.20 -84.66 13.56
N PHE A 708 29.06 -84.56 14.56
CA PHE A 708 30.11 -83.57 14.66
C PHE A 708 31.42 -84.22 15.10
N PHE A 709 32.53 -83.83 14.48
CA PHE A 709 33.86 -84.11 14.99
C PHE A 709 34.38 -82.91 15.78
N ASP A 710 34.57 -83.10 17.07
CA ASP A 710 35.03 -82.07 17.99
C ASP A 710 36.51 -82.32 18.34
N TRP A 711 37.35 -81.31 18.23
CA TRP A 711 38.69 -81.36 18.82
C TRP A 711 38.60 -81.05 20.31
N VAL A 712 38.97 -82.03 21.13
CA VAL A 712 38.87 -81.97 22.61
C VAL A 712 40.27 -82.12 23.22
N PRO A 713 40.67 -81.26 24.16
CA PRO A 713 41.94 -81.39 24.85
C PRO A 713 41.90 -82.53 25.88
N GLU A 714 42.94 -83.35 25.88
CA GLU A 714 43.14 -84.46 26.83
C GLU A 714 43.92 -84.00 28.06
N GLN A 715 43.80 -84.73 29.18
CA GLN A 715 44.48 -84.39 30.44
C GLN A 715 46.01 -84.36 30.35
N ASN A 716 46.60 -85.01 29.35
CA ASN A 716 48.05 -85.02 29.09
C ASN A 716 48.52 -83.87 28.17
N GLY A 717 47.62 -82.95 27.78
CA GLY A 717 47.90 -81.84 26.88
C GLY A 717 47.88 -82.18 25.39
N SER A 718 47.54 -83.42 25.02
CA SER A 718 47.28 -83.79 23.62
C SER A 718 45.85 -83.43 23.19
N MET A 719 45.57 -83.46 21.88
CA MET A 719 44.26 -83.17 21.33
C MET A 719 43.69 -84.44 20.68
N SER A 720 42.46 -84.79 21.04
CA SER A 720 41.70 -85.90 20.46
C SER A 720 40.62 -85.38 19.53
N LEU A 721 40.37 -86.11 18.44
CA LEU A 721 39.21 -85.89 17.58
C LEU A 721 38.09 -86.85 18.00
N VAL A 722 37.00 -86.31 18.52
CA VAL A 722 35.90 -87.09 19.10
C VAL A 722 34.62 -86.89 18.30
N TRP A 723 33.93 -87.98 17.98
CA TRP A 723 32.60 -87.93 17.36
C TRP A 723 31.51 -87.65 18.40
N ARG A 724 30.60 -86.74 18.07
CA ARG A 724 29.40 -86.40 18.83
C ARG A 724 28.20 -86.44 17.88
N ASP A 725 27.18 -87.21 18.22
CA ASP A 725 25.97 -87.30 17.39
C ASP A 725 25.26 -85.94 17.23
N ALA A 726 24.54 -85.80 16.12
CA ALA A 726 23.88 -84.54 15.71
C ALA A 726 22.81 -84.05 16.70
#